data_AF-A0A2D5Y6P0-F1
#
_entry.id   AF-A0A2D5Y6P0-F1
#
_cell.length_a   1.000
_cell.length_b   1.000
_cell.length_c   1.000
_cell.angle_alpha   90.00
_cell.angle_beta   90.00
_cell.angle_gamma   90.00
#
_symmetry.space_group_name_H-M   'P 1'
#
loop_
_entity.id
_entity.type
_entity.pdbx_description
1 polymer ?
#
loop_
_entity_poly.entity_id
_entity_poly.type
_entity_poly.pdbx_seq_one_letter_code
_entity_poly.pdbx_strand_id
1 'polypeptide(L)'
;MSSSMLDSILLINLDELQKISHENNSKQRRSLLSPELIEDSLDQNPVPGLPDTLTSTFEATHAPPIETNVNLTQSLSDGFAMDGPPTFEEFTQSVENLTNIKDGFNLTNKSFQSAIKSMISAYLRAEGKIEPQDNLPATLYSAILPKIDLWEGGTVSTWIKNISQISVEAFLEEDRSIKELSELAGAFAFTTAELISKPTPLTDQMELNDLNLDYLEGGDDLTLEDKLASGKNYSPSKTDLLQQLSVGIAQGFFGSRDFNDREAGLTVEDFASFSQPDSSPSAVNDGKIEDNIITGFYDGLLDSTSNLGESKEVFLYDSVKASANGFLIASTVAATSKPEYIEQSLYLDAALMASKQISQSVMLHHNDSVNGSVSYTVALDWIEADRVAESAASGSAMGSQLATVLPKSMEYANSWEVATNIRREVAKAVSKGSASGAVNSAAWLGSLINPQVQNETVLEGNDVERVTRGSALGSMMGNTGLAIYYPTDQLVPIINFTAQGSAYGSTNSQNLSLVASDSTETVDISIARQASLGSSMGAIFEPTVLLGLNPSENSNDKKTVDHLTAAAFGATFGAILGLQDNTAEIISSNGSSQFDESRVVEVQQATKQGAIEGALAGAKLSLGLDEVSSDTLKSKSAMLKAVNNANTRAAANSSADVATQSLRTNPQDMLLLMRKFGINPRYTNPAKMYKRPVVVQIDEPPIDDETSDAINNASPL
;
A
#
# COMPACT_ATOMS: atom_id res chain seq x y z
N MET A 1 15.09 25.73 -78.98
CA MET A 1 15.95 26.36 -77.96
C MET A 1 17.23 25.54 -77.90
N SER A 2 18.41 26.18 -78.03
CA SER A 2 19.72 25.50 -78.03
C SER A 2 20.15 25.12 -76.60
N SER A 3 20.94 24.04 -76.46
CA SER A 3 21.45 23.54 -75.17
C SER A 3 22.14 24.61 -74.32
N SER A 4 22.73 25.64 -74.96
CA SER A 4 23.35 26.77 -74.26
C SER A 4 22.39 27.64 -73.45
N MET A 5 21.10 27.70 -73.82
CA MET A 5 20.07 28.43 -73.04
C MET A 5 19.58 27.62 -71.84
N LEU A 6 19.59 26.29 -71.93
CA LEU A 6 19.21 25.39 -70.84
C LEU A 6 20.29 25.35 -69.75
N ASP A 7 21.56 25.32 -70.14
CA ASP A 7 22.70 25.39 -69.21
C ASP A 7 22.80 26.76 -68.53
N SER A 8 22.42 27.85 -69.21
CA SER A 8 22.43 29.20 -68.62
C SER A 8 21.29 29.40 -67.61
N ILE A 9 20.12 28.79 -67.83
CA ILE A 9 19.00 28.84 -66.86
C ILE A 9 19.32 27.98 -65.62
N LEU A 10 19.99 26.84 -65.81
CA LEU A 10 20.44 25.99 -64.69
C LEU A 10 21.55 26.66 -63.85
N LEU A 11 22.46 27.40 -64.47
CA LEU A 11 23.53 28.12 -63.76
C LEU A 11 23.05 29.40 -63.04
N ILE A 12 22.04 30.09 -63.58
CA ILE A 12 21.45 31.29 -62.93
C ILE A 12 20.64 30.88 -61.69
N ASN A 13 19.98 29.72 -61.72
CA ASN A 13 19.23 29.20 -60.58
C ASN A 13 20.08 28.42 -59.58
N LEU A 14 21.38 28.24 -59.81
CA LEU A 14 22.27 27.54 -58.88
C LEU A 14 22.62 28.38 -57.65
N ASP A 15 22.70 29.71 -57.79
CA ASP A 15 22.86 30.65 -56.68
C ASP A 15 21.54 30.85 -55.89
N GLU A 16 20.39 30.79 -56.57
CA GLU A 16 19.08 30.73 -55.90
C GLU A 16 18.84 29.37 -55.22
N LEU A 17 19.28 28.25 -55.80
CA LEU A 17 19.27 26.94 -55.15
C LEU A 17 20.28 26.84 -54.01
N GLN A 18 21.45 27.48 -54.11
CA GLN A 18 22.41 27.56 -53.00
C GLN A 18 21.87 28.43 -51.86
N LYS A 19 21.19 29.55 -52.17
CA LYS A 19 20.47 30.35 -51.17
C LYS A 19 19.28 29.60 -50.57
N ILE A 20 18.49 28.88 -51.36
CA ILE A 20 17.40 28.02 -50.87
C ILE A 20 17.97 26.82 -50.07
N SER A 21 19.19 26.35 -50.35
CA SER A 21 19.87 25.31 -49.56
C SER A 21 20.56 25.83 -48.29
N HIS A 22 20.83 27.14 -48.23
CA HIS A 22 21.38 27.82 -47.04
C HIS A 22 20.28 28.48 -46.18
N GLU A 23 19.12 28.80 -46.75
CA GLU A 23 17.91 29.24 -46.03
C GLU A 23 17.03 28.06 -45.60
N ASN A 24 17.05 26.91 -46.31
CA ASN A 24 16.64 25.64 -45.70
C ASN A 24 17.76 25.16 -44.80
N ASN A 25 17.76 25.69 -43.58
CA ASN A 25 18.52 25.18 -42.47
C ASN A 25 18.11 23.71 -42.27
N SER A 26 18.82 22.80 -42.91
CA SER A 26 18.64 21.34 -42.85
C SER A 26 18.85 20.76 -41.44
N LYS A 27 19.07 21.62 -40.45
CA LYS A 27 19.01 21.37 -39.02
C LYS A 27 17.60 21.44 -38.41
N GLN A 28 16.60 22.01 -39.11
CA GLN A 28 15.23 22.20 -38.59
C GLN A 28 14.18 21.24 -39.20
N ARG A 29 14.57 20.26 -40.03
CA ARG A 29 13.66 19.26 -40.62
C ARG A 29 13.96 17.83 -40.12
N ARG A 30 14.13 17.63 -38.81
CA ARG A 30 14.56 16.34 -38.26
C ARG A 30 13.77 16.03 -37.00
N SER A 31 13.13 14.85 -36.96
CA SER A 31 12.53 14.12 -35.82
C SER A 31 11.55 14.84 -34.88
N LEU A 32 11.39 16.16 -35.02
CA LEU A 32 10.46 17.01 -34.29
C LEU A 32 9.08 17.04 -34.98
N LEU A 33 8.01 16.81 -34.22
CA LEU A 33 6.65 17.04 -34.71
C LEU A 33 6.33 18.55 -34.67
N SER A 34 6.25 19.16 -35.85
CA SER A 34 5.82 20.57 -35.96
C SER A 34 4.34 20.72 -35.57
N PRO A 35 3.92 21.91 -35.11
CA PRO A 35 2.51 22.19 -34.83
C PRO A 35 1.60 21.77 -35.99
N GLU A 36 1.97 22.13 -37.21
CA GLU A 36 1.23 21.81 -38.45
C GLU A 36 1.07 20.29 -38.67
N LEU A 37 2.10 19.47 -38.37
CA LEU A 37 2.02 18.02 -38.49
C LEU A 37 1.15 17.38 -37.41
N ILE A 38 1.14 17.95 -36.20
CA ILE A 38 0.27 17.53 -35.10
C ILE A 38 -1.18 17.88 -35.44
N GLU A 39 -1.43 19.08 -35.95
CA GLU A 39 -2.74 19.55 -36.41
C GLU A 39 -3.27 18.66 -37.55
N ASP A 40 -2.46 18.43 -38.59
CA ASP A 40 -2.82 17.54 -39.70
C ASP A 40 -3.11 16.10 -39.21
N SER A 41 -2.33 15.60 -38.24
CA SER A 41 -2.53 14.27 -37.67
C SER A 41 -3.82 14.16 -36.85
N LEU A 42 -4.17 15.22 -36.09
CA LEU A 42 -5.41 15.32 -35.31
C LEU A 42 -6.64 15.48 -36.22
N ASP A 43 -6.53 16.25 -37.30
CA ASP A 43 -7.58 16.42 -38.30
C ASP A 43 -7.85 15.13 -39.08
N GLN A 44 -6.80 14.38 -39.43
CA GLN A 44 -6.93 13.10 -40.13
C GLN A 44 -7.36 11.96 -39.21
N ASN A 45 -7.02 12.03 -37.92
CA ASN A 45 -7.30 10.98 -36.93
C ASN A 45 -7.95 11.59 -35.67
N PRO A 46 -9.21 12.06 -35.76
CA PRO A 46 -9.87 12.73 -34.64
C PRO A 46 -9.96 11.81 -33.41
N VAL A 47 -9.59 12.36 -32.26
CA VAL A 47 -9.65 11.67 -30.96
C VAL A 47 -11.13 11.45 -30.57
N PRO A 48 -11.49 10.33 -29.94
CA PRO A 48 -12.87 10.10 -29.50
C PRO A 48 -13.38 11.25 -28.62
N GLY A 49 -14.65 11.64 -28.81
CA GLY A 49 -15.34 12.63 -27.99
C GLY A 49 -15.56 12.12 -26.57
N LEU A 50 -14.52 12.18 -25.74
CA LEU A 50 -14.55 11.78 -24.34
C LEU A 50 -15.04 12.95 -23.48
N PRO A 51 -15.71 12.70 -22.34
CA PRO A 51 -16.26 13.78 -21.51
C PRO A 51 -15.16 14.69 -20.92
N ASP A 52 -15.50 15.96 -20.71
CA ASP A 52 -14.60 16.97 -20.09
C ASP A 52 -14.26 16.69 -18.63
N THR A 53 -15.10 15.92 -17.93
CA THR A 53 -14.90 15.60 -16.53
C THR A 53 -13.74 14.64 -16.35
N LEU A 54 -12.64 15.16 -15.80
CA LEU A 54 -11.61 14.34 -15.18
C LEU A 54 -12.23 13.53 -14.03
N THR A 55 -11.72 12.32 -13.79
CA THR A 55 -12.15 11.51 -12.64
C THR A 55 -11.68 12.22 -11.37
N SER A 56 -12.53 13.09 -10.82
CA SER A 56 -12.10 14.24 -10.02
C SER A 56 -11.92 13.98 -8.53
N THR A 57 -12.07 12.76 -8.04
CA THR A 57 -11.81 12.49 -6.62
C THR A 57 -11.43 11.04 -6.40
N PHE A 58 -10.71 10.86 -5.30
CA PHE A 58 -10.62 9.65 -4.51
C PHE A 58 -11.88 8.79 -4.70
N GLU A 59 -11.67 7.47 -4.84
CA GLU A 59 -12.68 6.43 -4.64
C GLU A 59 -13.54 6.02 -5.87
N ALA A 60 -13.59 4.69 -6.09
CA ALA A 60 -14.69 3.93 -6.69
C ALA A 60 -14.73 3.58 -8.19
N THR A 61 -13.65 3.65 -8.98
CA THR A 61 -13.66 2.93 -10.28
C THR A 61 -12.34 2.25 -10.60
N HIS A 62 -12.38 0.93 -10.72
CA HIS A 62 -11.47 0.16 -11.57
C HIS A 62 -12.08 0.20 -12.97
N ALA A 63 -11.56 1.08 -13.82
CA ALA A 63 -12.12 1.42 -15.12
C ALA A 63 -11.17 0.97 -16.24
N PRO A 64 -11.69 0.74 -17.46
CA PRO A 64 -10.83 0.51 -18.61
C PRO A 64 -9.86 1.68 -18.83
N PRO A 65 -8.64 1.40 -19.29
CA PRO A 65 -7.65 2.41 -19.68
C PRO A 65 -8.22 3.46 -20.63
N ILE A 66 -7.61 4.64 -20.66
CA ILE A 66 -7.98 5.65 -21.65
C ILE A 66 -7.62 5.11 -23.03
N GLU A 67 -8.56 5.17 -23.98
CA GLU A 67 -8.37 4.62 -25.33
C GLU A 67 -7.18 5.30 -26.02
N THR A 68 -6.19 4.48 -26.41
CA THR A 68 -5.07 4.92 -27.23
C THR A 68 -5.52 4.97 -28.68
N ASN A 69 -5.46 6.14 -29.30
CA ASN A 69 -5.85 6.28 -30.69
C ASN A 69 -4.75 5.65 -31.57
N VAL A 70 -5.01 4.42 -32.03
CA VAL A 70 -4.03 3.62 -32.79
C VAL A 70 -3.57 4.33 -34.05
N ASN A 71 -4.48 5.01 -34.77
CA ASN A 71 -4.14 5.70 -36.01
C ASN A 71 -3.35 6.98 -35.74
N LEU A 72 -3.70 7.73 -34.71
CA LEU A 72 -2.93 8.89 -34.26
C LEU A 72 -1.52 8.46 -33.79
N THR A 73 -1.44 7.40 -33.00
CA THR A 73 -0.16 6.85 -32.51
C THR A 73 0.73 6.41 -33.66
N GLN A 74 0.15 5.78 -34.70
CA GLN A 74 0.90 5.39 -35.89
C GLN A 74 1.38 6.62 -36.68
N SER A 75 0.52 7.63 -36.89
CA SER A 75 0.87 8.86 -37.60
C SER A 75 1.99 9.64 -36.89
N LEU A 76 1.91 9.74 -35.56
CA LEU A 76 2.94 10.40 -34.75
C LEU A 76 4.25 9.59 -34.73
N SER A 77 4.15 8.26 -34.65
CA SER A 77 5.32 7.36 -34.69
C SER A 77 6.04 7.46 -36.04
N ASP A 78 5.30 7.47 -37.15
CA ASP A 78 5.85 7.65 -38.49
C ASP A 78 6.54 9.02 -38.62
N GLY A 79 6.03 10.05 -37.94
CA GLY A 79 6.65 11.37 -37.85
C GLY A 79 7.95 11.38 -37.04
N PHE A 80 7.99 10.69 -35.89
CA PHE A 80 9.20 10.54 -35.08
C PHE A 80 10.28 9.69 -35.77
N ALA A 81 9.88 8.66 -36.52
CA ALA A 81 10.78 7.68 -37.13
C ALA A 81 11.41 8.13 -38.46
N MET A 82 11.15 9.36 -38.93
CA MET A 82 11.52 9.79 -40.30
C MET A 82 13.03 9.78 -40.61
N ASP A 83 13.94 9.95 -39.64
CA ASP A 83 15.39 10.06 -39.89
C ASP A 83 16.28 9.40 -38.79
N GLY A 84 15.70 8.61 -37.89
CA GLY A 84 16.38 7.93 -36.78
C GLY A 84 15.53 7.85 -35.51
N PRO A 85 16.01 7.22 -34.42
CA PRO A 85 15.29 7.22 -33.14
C PRO A 85 15.17 8.66 -32.59
N PRO A 86 13.99 9.08 -32.10
CA PRO A 86 13.75 10.45 -31.64
C PRO A 86 14.48 10.75 -30.33
N THR A 87 14.98 11.97 -30.19
CA THR A 87 15.60 12.45 -28.95
C THR A 87 14.53 12.89 -27.93
N PHE A 88 14.89 12.88 -26.64
CA PHE A 88 13.97 13.32 -25.60
C PHE A 88 13.60 14.81 -25.70
N GLU A 89 14.52 15.67 -26.17
CA GLU A 89 14.25 17.10 -26.41
C GLU A 89 13.18 17.33 -27.49
N GLU A 90 13.20 16.51 -28.56
CA GLU A 90 12.17 16.56 -29.62
C GLU A 90 10.80 16.10 -29.11
N PHE A 91 10.79 15.12 -28.19
CA PHE A 91 9.57 14.73 -27.49
C PHE A 91 9.04 15.85 -26.60
N THR A 92 9.88 16.50 -25.79
CA THR A 92 9.53 17.66 -24.96
C THR A 92 8.85 18.75 -25.78
N GLN A 93 9.48 19.15 -26.88
CA GLN A 93 8.93 20.20 -27.75
C GLN A 93 7.62 19.77 -28.42
N SER A 94 7.45 18.49 -28.74
CA SER A 94 6.21 17.95 -29.30
C SER A 94 5.05 17.95 -28.28
N VAL A 95 5.34 17.66 -27.01
CA VAL A 95 4.37 17.78 -25.90
C VAL A 95 3.96 19.24 -25.68
N GLU A 96 4.91 20.17 -25.69
CA GLU A 96 4.61 21.60 -25.59
C GLU A 96 3.72 22.07 -26.75
N ASN A 97 4.02 21.64 -27.98
CA ASN A 97 3.21 21.96 -29.16
C ASN A 97 1.78 21.44 -29.01
N LEU A 98 1.59 20.16 -28.64
CA LEU A 98 0.27 19.58 -28.41
C LEU A 98 -0.51 20.35 -27.32
N THR A 99 0.19 20.75 -26.26
CA THR A 99 -0.38 21.51 -25.14
C THR A 99 -0.78 22.94 -25.54
N ASN A 100 -0.07 23.57 -26.49
CA ASN A 100 -0.44 24.88 -27.05
C ASN A 100 -1.65 24.81 -28.00
N ILE A 101 -1.88 23.66 -28.62
CA ILE A 101 -2.92 23.46 -29.64
C ILE A 101 -4.27 23.06 -29.02
N LYS A 102 -4.30 22.58 -27.77
CA LYS A 102 -5.53 22.10 -27.08
C LYS A 102 -6.72 23.06 -27.19
N ASP A 103 -6.52 24.35 -26.90
CA ASP A 103 -7.59 25.36 -26.92
C ASP A 103 -8.04 25.70 -28.35
N GLY A 104 -7.12 25.59 -29.32
CA GLY A 104 -7.41 25.80 -30.75
C GLY A 104 -8.30 24.71 -31.34
N PHE A 105 -8.18 23.47 -30.86
CA PHE A 105 -8.94 22.30 -31.33
C PHE A 105 -10.17 21.95 -30.47
N ASN A 106 -10.43 22.74 -29.42
CA ASN A 106 -11.53 22.50 -28.48
C ASN A 106 -11.55 21.06 -27.94
N LEU A 107 -10.36 20.51 -27.65
CA LEU A 107 -10.20 19.17 -27.12
C LEU A 107 -10.68 19.13 -25.66
N THR A 108 -11.52 18.15 -25.37
CA THR A 108 -11.91 17.83 -24.00
C THR A 108 -10.73 17.35 -23.17
N ASN A 109 -10.76 17.50 -21.84
CA ASN A 109 -9.63 17.11 -21.01
C ASN A 109 -9.24 15.63 -21.14
N LYS A 110 -10.21 14.73 -21.33
CA LYS A 110 -9.93 13.30 -21.58
C LYS A 110 -9.42 13.00 -22.99
N SER A 111 -9.89 13.73 -24.01
CA SER A 111 -9.35 13.57 -25.37
C SER A 111 -7.92 14.10 -25.45
N PHE A 112 -7.60 15.18 -24.74
CA PHE A 112 -6.22 15.64 -24.56
C PHE A 112 -5.34 14.58 -23.87
N GLN A 113 -5.83 13.92 -22.82
CA GLN A 113 -5.10 12.81 -22.17
C GLN A 113 -4.86 11.62 -23.12
N SER A 114 -5.85 11.25 -23.93
CA SER A 114 -5.69 10.22 -24.98
C SER A 114 -4.63 10.62 -26.02
N ALA A 115 -4.58 11.91 -26.40
CA ALA A 115 -3.55 12.42 -27.31
C ALA A 115 -2.15 12.39 -26.68
N ILE A 116 -2.00 12.79 -25.41
CA ILE A 116 -0.72 12.70 -24.68
C ILE A 116 -0.27 11.24 -24.53
N LYS A 117 -1.19 10.33 -24.19
CA LYS A 117 -0.91 8.89 -24.14
C LYS A 117 -0.43 8.35 -25.48
N SER A 118 -1.09 8.76 -26.57
CA SER A 118 -0.72 8.40 -27.94
C SER A 118 0.65 8.98 -28.31
N MET A 119 0.99 10.17 -27.84
CA MET A 119 2.31 10.80 -28.05
C MET A 119 3.43 10.04 -27.32
N ILE A 120 3.23 9.65 -26.06
CA ILE A 120 4.18 8.84 -25.28
C ILE A 120 4.37 7.49 -25.98
N SER A 121 3.28 6.82 -26.36
CA SER A 121 3.32 5.53 -27.05
C SER A 121 4.04 5.62 -28.40
N ALA A 122 3.78 6.68 -29.17
CA ALA A 122 4.44 6.94 -30.46
C ALA A 122 5.96 7.15 -30.30
N TYR A 123 6.38 7.89 -29.28
CA TYR A 123 7.80 8.08 -28.98
C TYR A 123 8.49 6.76 -28.62
N LEU A 124 7.86 5.95 -27.77
CA LEU A 124 8.38 4.63 -27.38
C LEU A 124 8.44 3.65 -28.55
N ARG A 125 7.42 3.65 -29.43
CA ARG A 125 7.40 2.85 -30.67
C ARG A 125 8.48 3.22 -31.66
N ALA A 126 8.84 4.49 -31.73
CA ALA A 126 9.89 4.99 -32.61
C ALA A 126 11.31 4.70 -32.09
N GLU A 127 11.45 3.76 -31.14
CA GLU A 127 12.71 3.41 -30.44
C GLU A 127 13.28 4.55 -29.59
N GLY A 128 12.45 5.52 -29.20
CA GLY A 128 12.79 6.52 -28.21
C GLY A 128 13.16 5.87 -26.87
N LYS A 129 14.23 6.36 -26.25
CA LYS A 129 14.69 5.91 -24.94
C LYS A 129 14.54 7.03 -23.95
N ILE A 130 13.86 6.73 -22.84
CA ILE A 130 13.80 7.60 -21.68
C ILE A 130 14.92 7.10 -20.78
N GLU A 131 16.04 7.82 -20.74
CA GLU A 131 17.13 7.52 -19.82
C GLU A 131 16.78 8.02 -18.41
N PRO A 132 17.41 7.52 -17.33
CA PRO A 132 17.10 7.95 -15.95
C PRO A 132 17.26 9.46 -15.71
N GLN A 133 18.05 10.13 -16.53
CA GLN A 133 18.27 11.58 -16.55
C GLN A 133 17.18 12.36 -17.30
N ASP A 134 16.41 11.68 -18.15
CA ASP A 134 15.29 12.24 -18.90
C ASP A 134 14.06 12.25 -17.99
N ASN A 135 13.85 13.37 -17.28
CA ASN A 135 12.75 13.52 -16.35
C ASN A 135 11.41 13.75 -17.09
N LEU A 136 10.82 12.65 -17.57
CA LEU A 136 9.48 12.62 -18.20
C LEU A 136 8.42 13.29 -17.32
N PRO A 137 8.30 12.98 -16.01
CA PRO A 137 7.37 13.66 -15.12
C PRO A 137 7.53 15.18 -15.10
N ALA A 138 8.76 15.69 -14.99
CA ALA A 138 9.01 17.14 -14.98
C ALA A 138 8.59 17.79 -16.30
N THR A 139 8.85 17.14 -17.43
CA THR A 139 8.43 17.60 -18.77
C THR A 139 6.91 17.68 -18.90
N LEU A 140 6.21 16.65 -18.43
CA LEU A 140 4.75 16.63 -18.47
C LEU A 140 4.14 17.66 -17.50
N TYR A 141 4.73 17.82 -16.31
CA TYR A 141 4.27 18.78 -15.32
C TYR A 141 4.49 20.22 -15.78
N SER A 142 5.66 20.55 -16.34
CA SER A 142 5.97 21.88 -16.84
C SER A 142 5.08 22.28 -18.02
N ALA A 143 4.75 21.34 -18.92
CA ALA A 143 3.89 21.63 -20.05
C ALA A 143 2.41 21.77 -19.66
N ILE A 144 1.91 20.90 -18.78
CA ILE A 144 0.47 20.73 -18.52
C ILE A 144 -0.01 21.59 -17.34
N LEU A 145 0.66 21.52 -16.19
CA LEU A 145 0.16 22.12 -14.94
C LEU A 145 -0.09 23.63 -15.05
N PRO A 146 0.78 24.46 -15.69
CA PRO A 146 0.55 25.90 -15.79
C PRO A 146 -0.76 26.32 -16.47
N LYS A 147 -1.40 25.42 -17.24
CA LYS A 147 -2.56 25.74 -18.06
C LYS A 147 -3.87 25.14 -17.54
N ILE A 148 -3.84 24.36 -16.45
CA ILE A 148 -5.02 23.64 -15.98
C ILE A 148 -6.16 24.57 -15.54
N ASP A 149 -5.82 25.74 -15.00
CA ASP A 149 -6.80 26.75 -14.58
C ASP A 149 -7.54 27.36 -15.77
N LEU A 150 -6.90 27.42 -16.94
CA LEU A 150 -7.51 27.89 -18.19
C LEU A 150 -8.48 26.85 -18.78
N TRP A 151 -8.31 25.58 -18.45
CA TRP A 151 -9.05 24.47 -19.05
C TRP A 151 -10.26 24.01 -18.25
N GLU A 152 -10.62 24.74 -17.18
CA GLU A 152 -11.77 24.50 -16.30
C GLU A 152 -12.03 23.00 -16.04
N GLY A 153 -11.11 22.32 -15.34
CA GLY A 153 -11.28 20.91 -15.03
C GLY A 153 -10.21 20.29 -14.13
N GLY A 154 -10.57 20.03 -12.87
CA GLY A 154 -9.78 19.26 -11.91
C GLY A 154 -8.73 20.05 -11.11
N THR A 155 -8.28 19.48 -10.00
CA THR A 155 -7.17 20.01 -9.18
C THR A 155 -5.81 19.56 -9.73
N VAL A 156 -4.71 20.18 -9.29
CA VAL A 156 -3.35 19.69 -9.58
C VAL A 156 -3.20 18.21 -9.22
N SER A 157 -3.74 17.77 -8.08
CA SER A 157 -3.70 16.37 -7.66
C SER A 157 -4.45 15.43 -8.60
N THR A 158 -5.55 15.90 -9.20
CA THR A 158 -6.29 15.15 -10.24
C THR A 158 -5.44 15.00 -11.51
N TRP A 159 -4.73 16.06 -11.92
CA TRP A 159 -3.87 16.00 -13.10
C TRP A 159 -2.64 15.13 -12.87
N ILE A 160 -1.97 15.20 -11.71
CA ILE A 160 -0.86 14.32 -11.34
C ILE A 160 -1.27 12.84 -11.41
N LYS A 161 -2.45 12.50 -10.86
CA LYS A 161 -3.02 11.15 -10.97
C LYS A 161 -3.17 10.72 -12.42
N ASN A 162 -3.85 11.52 -13.24
CA ASN A 162 -4.16 11.12 -14.60
C ASN A 162 -2.90 11.06 -15.49
N ILE A 163 -1.94 11.98 -15.30
CA ILE A 163 -0.67 11.99 -16.04
C ILE A 163 0.15 10.74 -15.72
N SER A 164 0.26 10.38 -14.44
CA SER A 164 0.96 9.15 -14.04
C SER A 164 0.25 7.89 -14.53
N GLN A 165 -1.09 7.87 -14.46
CA GLN A 165 -1.91 6.78 -14.99
C GLN A 165 -1.66 6.54 -16.49
N ILE A 166 -1.81 7.57 -17.33
CA ILE A 166 -1.64 7.41 -18.79
C ILE A 166 -0.19 7.06 -19.18
N SER A 167 0.79 7.51 -18.39
CA SER A 167 2.19 7.18 -18.64
C SER A 167 2.48 5.71 -18.38
N VAL A 168 1.96 5.16 -17.27
CA VAL A 168 2.05 3.73 -16.95
C VAL A 168 1.30 2.88 -17.98
N GLU A 169 0.10 3.31 -18.37
CA GLU A 169 -0.66 2.63 -19.43
C GLU A 169 0.11 2.59 -20.76
N ALA A 170 0.71 3.71 -21.18
CA ALA A 170 1.52 3.77 -22.41
C ALA A 170 2.74 2.84 -22.35
N PHE A 171 3.47 2.80 -21.22
CA PHE A 171 4.61 1.90 -21.07
C PHE A 171 4.20 0.42 -21.14
N LEU A 172 3.05 0.07 -20.56
CA LEU A 172 2.54 -1.31 -20.59
C LEU A 172 2.03 -1.70 -21.98
N GLU A 173 1.37 -0.79 -22.69
CA GLU A 173 0.90 -1.04 -24.06
C GLU A 173 2.06 -1.23 -25.06
N GLU A 174 3.23 -0.66 -24.76
CA GLU A 174 4.47 -0.83 -25.54
C GLU A 174 5.38 -1.93 -24.99
N ASP A 175 4.85 -2.85 -24.16
CA ASP A 175 5.54 -4.02 -23.61
C ASP A 175 6.88 -3.67 -22.91
N ARG A 176 6.98 -2.51 -22.27
CA ARG A 176 8.19 -2.10 -21.52
C ARG A 176 8.39 -2.95 -20.27
N SER A 177 9.65 -3.07 -19.85
CA SER A 177 10.01 -3.93 -18.73
C SER A 177 9.55 -3.38 -17.38
N ILE A 178 9.38 -4.27 -16.39
CA ILE A 178 9.06 -3.88 -14.99
C ILE A 178 10.12 -2.94 -14.42
N LYS A 179 11.39 -3.11 -14.81
CA LYS A 179 12.48 -2.22 -14.41
C LYS A 179 12.24 -0.78 -14.88
N GLU A 180 11.86 -0.59 -16.13
CA GLU A 180 11.57 0.74 -16.67
C GLU A 180 10.32 1.36 -16.03
N LEU A 181 9.33 0.54 -15.67
CA LEU A 181 8.18 1.00 -14.87
C LEU A 181 8.57 1.40 -13.44
N SER A 182 9.52 0.69 -12.84
CA SER A 182 10.11 1.05 -11.53
C SER A 182 10.82 2.41 -11.61
N GLU A 183 11.68 2.59 -12.61
CA GLU A 183 12.38 3.87 -12.86
C GLU A 183 11.38 5.01 -13.12
N LEU A 184 10.33 4.77 -13.90
CA LEU A 184 9.25 5.73 -14.15
C LEU A 184 8.51 6.12 -12.86
N ALA A 185 8.14 5.14 -12.03
CA ALA A 185 7.45 5.37 -10.76
C ALA A 185 8.32 6.21 -9.80
N GLY A 186 9.63 5.93 -9.76
CA GLY A 186 10.59 6.70 -8.97
C GLY A 186 10.74 8.14 -9.47
N ALA A 187 10.86 8.35 -10.78
CA ALA A 187 10.93 9.69 -11.35
C ALA A 187 9.68 10.53 -11.01
N PHE A 188 8.49 9.91 -11.05
CA PHE A 188 7.23 10.58 -10.69
C PHE A 188 7.18 10.94 -9.20
N ALA A 189 7.60 10.02 -8.32
CA ALA A 189 7.62 10.25 -6.88
C ALA A 189 8.61 11.36 -6.52
N PHE A 190 9.81 11.31 -7.09
CA PHE A 190 10.86 12.31 -6.91
C PHE A 190 10.39 13.69 -7.35
N THR A 191 9.87 13.80 -8.57
CA THR A 191 9.44 15.08 -9.15
C THR A 191 8.23 15.66 -8.43
N THR A 192 7.32 14.81 -7.93
CA THR A 192 6.17 15.26 -7.15
C THR A 192 6.58 15.78 -5.78
N ALA A 193 7.51 15.09 -5.10
CA ALA A 193 8.07 15.55 -3.85
C ALA A 193 8.91 16.83 -4.03
N GLU A 194 9.61 16.97 -5.15
CA GLU A 194 10.24 18.23 -5.53
C GLU A 194 9.20 19.32 -5.75
N LEU A 195 8.16 19.10 -6.56
CA LEU A 195 7.10 20.09 -6.80
C LEU A 195 6.49 20.66 -5.51
N ILE A 196 6.32 19.83 -4.49
CA ILE A 196 5.81 20.24 -3.16
C ILE A 196 6.83 21.06 -2.38
N SER A 197 8.12 20.75 -2.49
CA SER A 197 9.20 21.33 -1.69
C SER A 197 9.88 22.54 -2.32
N LYS A 198 10.04 22.52 -3.64
CA LYS A 198 10.54 23.58 -4.51
C LYS A 198 9.80 23.48 -5.85
N PRO A 199 9.08 24.51 -6.30
CA PRO A 199 8.47 24.49 -7.64
C PRO A 199 9.50 24.67 -8.76
N THR A 200 10.72 24.14 -8.60
CA THR A 200 11.80 24.09 -9.61
C THR A 200 11.38 23.49 -10.96
N PRO A 201 10.45 22.53 -11.06
CA PRO A 201 9.94 22.09 -12.37
C PRO A 201 9.20 23.19 -13.14
N LEU A 202 8.86 24.31 -12.49
CA LEU A 202 8.01 25.39 -13.01
C LEU A 202 8.70 26.76 -12.99
N THR A 203 9.93 26.87 -12.47
CA THR A 203 10.56 28.15 -12.10
C THR A 203 10.82 29.11 -13.26
N ASP A 204 10.82 28.65 -14.51
CA ASP A 204 11.02 29.50 -15.69
C ASP A 204 9.71 30.02 -16.31
N GLN A 205 8.53 29.54 -15.87
CA GLN A 205 7.26 29.79 -16.56
C GLN A 205 6.11 30.38 -15.71
N MET A 206 6.23 30.47 -14.37
CA MET A 206 5.12 30.94 -13.51
C MET A 206 5.56 31.82 -12.34
N GLU A 207 4.69 32.76 -11.94
CA GLU A 207 4.71 33.27 -10.56
C GLU A 207 4.18 32.15 -9.64
N LEU A 208 4.88 31.87 -8.52
CA LEU A 208 4.60 30.73 -7.61
C LEU A 208 3.12 30.57 -7.16
N ASN A 209 2.32 31.62 -7.28
CA ASN A 209 0.94 31.70 -6.78
C ASN A 209 -0.13 31.16 -7.73
N ASP A 210 0.22 30.83 -8.98
CA ASP A 210 -0.78 30.54 -10.03
C ASP A 210 -1.32 29.09 -10.02
N LEU A 211 -0.73 28.16 -9.24
CA LEU A 211 -1.21 26.76 -9.17
C LEU A 211 -2.07 26.43 -7.95
N ASN A 212 -2.31 27.40 -7.06
CA ASN A 212 -3.02 27.20 -5.77
C ASN A 212 -2.54 25.94 -5.01
N LEU A 213 -1.23 25.68 -5.05
CA LEU A 213 -0.58 24.57 -4.37
C LEU A 213 -0.16 24.99 -2.96
N ASP A 214 -0.29 24.06 -2.03
CA ASP A 214 0.14 24.23 -0.65
C ASP A 214 1.61 23.77 -0.52
N TYR A 215 2.55 24.68 -0.80
CA TYR A 215 3.98 24.39 -0.83
C TYR A 215 4.56 24.18 0.57
N LEU A 216 5.72 23.52 0.67
CA LEU A 216 6.54 23.52 1.89
C LEU A 216 7.35 24.81 1.97
N GLU A 217 6.88 25.77 2.73
CA GLU A 217 7.64 26.99 3.03
C GLU A 217 8.61 26.76 4.20
N GLY A 218 9.58 27.68 4.37
CA GLY A 218 10.47 27.68 5.55
C GLY A 218 9.74 27.89 6.88
N GLY A 219 8.49 28.36 6.85
CA GLY A 219 7.61 28.43 8.03
C GLY A 219 6.91 27.10 8.38
N ASP A 220 7.00 26.10 7.49
CA ASP A 220 6.44 24.76 7.69
C ASP A 220 7.49 23.76 8.18
N ASP A 221 8.61 24.22 8.75
CA ASP A 221 9.52 23.31 9.45
C ASP A 221 8.81 22.80 10.70
N LEU A 222 8.66 21.48 10.79
CA LEU A 222 7.99 20.83 11.91
C LEU A 222 8.83 19.63 12.31
N THR A 223 9.55 19.80 13.43
CA THR A 223 10.29 18.70 14.04
C THR A 223 9.33 17.73 14.71
N LEU A 224 9.79 16.51 14.98
CA LEU A 224 9.00 15.54 15.75
C LEU A 224 8.65 16.08 17.15
N GLU A 225 9.56 16.82 17.79
CA GLU A 225 9.32 17.45 19.10
C GLU A 225 8.19 18.50 19.02
N ASP A 226 8.20 19.35 18.00
CA ASP A 226 7.16 20.35 17.78
C ASP A 226 5.80 19.72 17.45
N LYS A 227 5.78 18.62 16.68
CA LYS A 227 4.58 17.83 16.41
C LYS A 227 4.02 17.23 17.70
N LEU A 228 4.87 16.62 18.53
CA LEU A 228 4.45 16.03 19.81
C LEU A 228 3.93 17.10 20.79
N ALA A 229 4.54 18.29 20.81
CA ALA A 229 4.12 19.39 21.69
C ALA A 229 2.85 20.11 21.22
N SER A 230 2.68 20.29 19.91
CA SER A 230 1.58 21.08 19.33
C SER A 230 0.40 20.25 18.83
N GLY A 231 0.60 18.94 18.59
CA GLY A 231 -0.35 18.05 17.94
C GLY A 231 -0.63 18.40 16.48
N LYS A 232 0.14 19.30 15.86
CA LYS A 232 -0.02 19.71 14.47
C LYS A 232 0.65 18.70 13.54
N ASN A 233 0.01 18.46 12.39
CA ASN A 233 0.59 17.76 11.25
C ASN A 233 0.66 18.73 10.07
N TYR A 234 1.35 18.32 9.00
CA TYR A 234 1.22 19.03 7.73
C TYR A 234 -0.23 19.02 7.24
N SER A 235 -0.59 20.05 6.47
CA SER A 235 -1.91 20.09 5.87
C SER A 235 -2.09 18.88 4.95
N PRO A 236 -3.22 18.14 5.04
CA PRO A 236 -3.49 16.98 4.18
C PRO A 236 -3.40 17.28 2.68
N SER A 237 -3.63 18.54 2.27
CA SER A 237 -3.45 19.02 0.90
C SER A 237 -2.03 18.83 0.36
N LYS A 238 -1.00 18.91 1.21
CA LYS A 238 0.40 18.74 0.80
C LYS A 238 0.70 17.30 0.41
N THR A 239 0.14 16.35 1.15
CA THR A 239 0.36 14.91 0.94
C THR A 239 -0.65 14.25 -0.01
N ASP A 240 -1.78 14.91 -0.30
CA ASP A 240 -2.77 14.43 -1.28
C ASP A 240 -2.16 14.21 -2.67
N LEU A 241 -1.20 15.03 -3.08
CA LEU A 241 -0.53 14.87 -4.38
C LEU A 241 0.17 13.52 -4.51
N LEU A 242 0.88 13.07 -3.46
CA LEU A 242 1.56 11.78 -3.42
C LEU A 242 0.58 10.61 -3.29
N GLN A 243 -0.52 10.82 -2.58
CA GLN A 243 -1.61 9.85 -2.49
C GLN A 243 -2.30 9.66 -3.86
N GLN A 244 -2.64 10.75 -4.55
CA GLN A 244 -3.24 10.68 -5.88
C GLN A 244 -2.25 10.12 -6.92
N LEU A 245 -0.95 10.42 -6.78
CA LEU A 245 0.08 9.84 -7.64
C LEU A 245 0.13 8.31 -7.52
N SER A 246 0.22 7.79 -6.30
CA SER A 246 0.25 6.34 -6.05
C SER A 246 -1.04 5.65 -6.52
N VAL A 247 -2.20 6.32 -6.39
CA VAL A 247 -3.46 5.84 -6.99
C VAL A 247 -3.36 5.78 -8.51
N GLY A 248 -2.86 6.83 -9.18
CA GLY A 248 -2.75 6.91 -10.64
C GLY A 248 -1.85 5.82 -11.22
N ILE A 249 -0.68 5.61 -10.61
CA ILE A 249 0.26 4.56 -11.01
C ILE A 249 -0.38 3.17 -10.89
N ALA A 250 -1.00 2.86 -9.75
CA ALA A 250 -1.66 1.56 -9.54
C ALA A 250 -2.87 1.36 -10.46
N GLN A 251 -3.69 2.40 -10.68
CA GLN A 251 -4.82 2.36 -11.61
C GLN A 251 -4.37 2.11 -13.05
N GLY A 252 -3.29 2.75 -13.49
CA GLY A 252 -2.73 2.53 -14.83
C GLY A 252 -2.24 1.10 -15.02
N PHE A 253 -1.56 0.56 -14.00
CA PHE A 253 -1.06 -0.82 -14.04
C PHE A 253 -2.18 -1.85 -14.10
N PHE A 254 -3.07 -1.85 -13.10
CA PHE A 254 -4.14 -2.84 -13.04
C PHE A 254 -5.19 -2.64 -14.12
N GLY A 255 -5.45 -1.40 -14.55
CA GLY A 255 -6.33 -1.11 -15.68
C GLY A 255 -5.82 -1.74 -16.96
N SER A 256 -4.53 -1.58 -17.27
CA SER A 256 -3.95 -2.20 -18.48
C SER A 256 -3.98 -3.73 -18.39
N ARG A 257 -3.63 -4.32 -17.24
CA ARG A 257 -3.63 -5.77 -17.04
C ARG A 257 -5.01 -6.40 -17.11
N ASP A 258 -6.04 -5.75 -16.57
CA ASP A 258 -7.40 -6.33 -16.59
C ASP A 258 -8.07 -6.23 -17.97
N PHE A 259 -7.87 -5.12 -18.68
CA PHE A 259 -8.68 -4.79 -19.85
C PHE A 259 -7.97 -4.92 -21.20
N ASN A 260 -6.64 -4.78 -21.26
CA ASN A 260 -5.88 -4.80 -22.51
C ASN A 260 -5.18 -6.15 -22.77
N ASP A 261 -5.01 -6.99 -21.75
CA ASP A 261 -4.26 -8.24 -21.88
C ASP A 261 -5.05 -9.31 -22.65
N ARG A 262 -4.35 -10.18 -23.40
CA ARG A 262 -4.98 -11.17 -24.31
C ARG A 262 -5.84 -12.21 -23.59
N GLU A 263 -5.60 -12.39 -22.29
CA GLU A 263 -6.42 -13.16 -21.36
C GLU A 263 -7.07 -12.19 -20.36
N ALA A 264 -8.15 -11.51 -20.77
CA ALA A 264 -8.80 -10.48 -19.96
C ALA A 264 -9.14 -10.98 -18.53
N GLY A 265 -8.51 -10.39 -17.52
CA GLY A 265 -8.76 -10.68 -16.11
C GLY A 265 -7.51 -10.51 -15.24
N LEU A 266 -7.69 -10.02 -14.01
CA LEU A 266 -6.62 -9.97 -13.01
C LEU A 266 -6.38 -11.34 -12.38
N THR A 267 -5.12 -11.65 -12.15
CA THR A 267 -4.62 -12.86 -11.50
C THR A 267 -3.74 -12.52 -10.31
N VAL A 268 -3.38 -13.52 -9.51
CA VAL A 268 -2.40 -13.35 -8.41
C VAL A 268 -1.03 -12.94 -8.96
N GLU A 269 -0.67 -13.38 -10.18
CA GLU A 269 0.61 -13.05 -10.82
C GLU A 269 0.70 -11.55 -11.18
N ASP A 270 -0.42 -10.89 -11.47
CA ASP A 270 -0.44 -9.44 -11.70
C ASP A 270 -0.08 -8.66 -10.43
N PHE A 271 -0.61 -9.08 -9.28
CA PHE A 271 -0.25 -8.48 -7.99
C PHE A 271 1.19 -8.83 -7.58
N ALA A 272 1.65 -10.05 -7.88
CA ALA A 272 3.02 -10.46 -7.64
C ALA A 272 4.01 -9.69 -8.53
N SER A 273 3.69 -9.42 -9.79
CA SER A 273 4.55 -8.62 -10.68
C SER A 273 4.59 -7.14 -10.29
N PHE A 274 3.47 -6.60 -9.77
CA PHE A 274 3.38 -5.23 -9.27
C PHE A 274 4.26 -5.00 -8.03
N SER A 275 4.36 -5.99 -7.15
CA SER A 275 4.94 -5.83 -5.80
C SER A 275 6.12 -6.74 -5.47
N GLN A 276 6.43 -7.75 -6.26
CA GLN A 276 7.49 -8.75 -6.05
C GLN A 276 7.66 -9.19 -4.59
N PRO A 277 6.59 -9.66 -3.92
CA PRO A 277 6.56 -9.87 -2.46
C PRO A 277 7.50 -10.98 -1.99
N ASP A 278 7.92 -11.89 -2.87
CA ASP A 278 8.84 -12.98 -2.54
C ASP A 278 10.30 -12.52 -2.52
N SER A 279 10.59 -11.37 -3.15
CA SER A 279 11.91 -10.75 -3.11
C SER A 279 12.14 -10.09 -1.75
N SER A 280 12.72 -10.84 -0.81
CA SER A 280 13.08 -10.37 0.52
C SER A 280 14.59 -10.25 0.69
N PRO A 281 15.11 -9.29 1.49
CA PRO A 281 16.53 -9.18 1.73
C PRO A 281 17.05 -10.43 2.44
N SER A 282 18.20 -10.94 2.02
CA SER A 282 18.81 -12.14 2.58
C SER A 282 20.32 -12.14 2.32
N ALA A 283 21.04 -13.05 2.99
CA ALA A 283 22.45 -13.28 2.72
C ALA A 283 22.73 -13.79 1.29
N VAL A 284 21.72 -14.36 0.61
CA VAL A 284 21.88 -14.94 -0.73
C VAL A 284 21.85 -13.87 -1.82
N ASN A 285 21.05 -12.81 -1.64
CA ASN A 285 20.92 -11.69 -2.57
C ASN A 285 21.63 -10.42 -2.09
N ASP A 286 22.49 -10.52 -1.08
CA ASP A 286 23.24 -9.39 -0.51
C ASP A 286 22.33 -8.21 -0.12
N GLY A 287 21.13 -8.53 0.38
CA GLY A 287 20.14 -7.54 0.78
C GLY A 287 19.40 -6.84 -0.36
N LYS A 288 19.64 -7.20 -1.62
CA LYS A 288 18.97 -6.59 -2.77
C LYS A 288 17.57 -7.15 -2.96
N ILE A 289 16.62 -6.25 -3.17
CA ILE A 289 15.26 -6.58 -3.60
C ILE A 289 15.13 -6.32 -5.10
N GLU A 290 14.29 -7.11 -5.78
CA GLU A 290 14.01 -6.94 -7.21
C GLU A 290 13.22 -5.65 -7.48
N ASP A 291 13.61 -4.96 -8.55
CA ASP A 291 12.96 -3.73 -9.01
C ASP A 291 11.48 -4.00 -9.33
N ASN A 292 10.60 -3.23 -8.71
CA ASN A 292 9.17 -3.21 -8.98
C ASN A 292 8.60 -1.80 -8.78
N ILE A 293 7.32 -1.60 -9.13
CA ILE A 293 6.71 -0.27 -9.12
C ILE A 293 6.73 0.36 -7.72
N ILE A 294 6.52 -0.45 -6.67
CA ILE A 294 6.53 0.04 -5.29
C ILE A 294 7.94 0.42 -4.87
N THR A 295 8.97 -0.38 -5.20
CA THR A 295 10.36 -0.05 -4.83
C THR A 295 10.80 1.23 -5.51
N GLY A 296 10.66 1.33 -6.83
CA GLY A 296 11.07 2.51 -7.57
C GLY A 296 10.38 3.78 -7.06
N PHE A 297 9.07 3.71 -6.78
CA PHE A 297 8.34 4.83 -6.18
C PHE A 297 8.95 5.29 -4.84
N TYR A 298 9.20 4.36 -3.91
CA TYR A 298 9.74 4.73 -2.61
C TYR A 298 11.20 5.16 -2.69
N ASP A 299 11.97 4.63 -3.64
CA ASP A 299 13.33 5.09 -3.91
C ASP A 299 13.32 6.56 -4.34
N GLY A 300 12.51 6.91 -5.34
CA GLY A 300 12.36 8.31 -5.76
C GLY A 300 11.82 9.24 -4.68
N LEU A 301 10.87 8.78 -3.86
CA LEU A 301 10.32 9.56 -2.74
C LEU A 301 11.39 9.81 -1.66
N LEU A 302 12.16 8.78 -1.31
CA LEU A 302 13.17 8.85 -0.25
C LEU A 302 14.40 9.62 -0.69
N ASP A 303 14.80 9.53 -1.95
CA ASP A 303 15.85 10.37 -2.54
C ASP A 303 15.47 11.86 -2.48
N SER A 304 14.25 12.20 -2.90
CA SER A 304 13.78 13.59 -2.88
C SER A 304 13.68 14.13 -1.46
N THR A 305 13.09 13.36 -0.54
CA THR A 305 12.92 13.80 0.86
C THR A 305 14.24 13.84 1.64
N SER A 306 15.19 12.94 1.35
CA SER A 306 16.54 12.99 1.94
C SER A 306 17.27 14.27 1.55
N ASN A 307 17.03 14.82 0.35
CA ASN A 307 17.57 16.11 -0.09
C ASN A 307 16.97 17.32 0.64
N LEU A 308 15.82 17.17 1.31
CA LEU A 308 15.18 18.23 2.09
C LEU A 308 15.80 18.43 3.48
N GLY A 309 16.40 17.37 4.03
CA GLY A 309 17.08 17.39 5.32
C GLY A 309 16.16 17.23 6.54
N GLU A 310 16.77 17.24 7.72
CA GLU A 310 16.18 16.91 9.02
C GLU A 310 14.94 17.74 9.40
N SER A 311 14.85 19.01 8.98
CA SER A 311 13.71 19.87 9.35
C SER A 311 12.37 19.44 8.76
N LYS A 312 12.38 18.47 7.82
CA LYS A 312 11.21 17.91 7.14
C LYS A 312 10.96 16.44 7.48
N GLU A 313 11.47 15.94 8.60
CA GLU A 313 11.25 14.57 9.09
C GLU A 313 9.75 14.18 9.12
N VAL A 314 8.90 15.04 9.67
CA VAL A 314 7.46 14.75 9.77
C VAL A 314 6.80 14.68 8.38
N PHE A 315 7.30 15.44 7.40
CA PHE A 315 6.78 15.41 6.03
C PHE A 315 7.10 14.08 5.35
N LEU A 316 8.27 13.50 5.61
CA LEU A 316 8.61 12.15 5.14
C LEU A 316 7.59 11.12 5.66
N TYR A 317 7.31 11.14 6.97
CA TYR A 317 6.37 10.19 7.57
C TYR A 317 4.94 10.34 7.01
N ASP A 318 4.45 11.57 6.86
CA ASP A 318 3.12 11.81 6.31
C ASP A 318 3.07 11.46 4.80
N SER A 319 4.16 11.66 4.06
CA SER A 319 4.30 11.28 2.64
C SER A 319 4.29 9.76 2.43
N VAL A 320 5.03 9.01 3.26
CA VAL A 320 5.02 7.55 3.27
C VAL A 320 3.62 7.02 3.57
N LYS A 321 2.94 7.60 4.58
CA LYS A 321 1.57 7.24 4.94
C LYS A 321 0.58 7.50 3.80
N ALA A 322 0.66 8.66 3.16
CA ALA A 322 -0.24 9.06 2.09
C ALA A 322 -0.08 8.22 0.82
N SER A 323 1.17 7.94 0.42
CA SER A 323 1.47 7.05 -0.71
C SER A 323 1.07 5.61 -0.45
N ALA A 324 1.34 5.08 0.75
CA ALA A 324 0.94 3.72 1.13
C ALA A 324 -0.60 3.56 1.09
N ASN A 325 -1.32 4.60 1.52
CA ASN A 325 -2.77 4.65 1.42
C ASN A 325 -3.25 4.57 -0.04
N GLY A 326 -2.67 5.38 -0.93
CA GLY A 326 -3.08 5.40 -2.34
C GLY A 326 -2.83 4.08 -3.08
N PHE A 327 -1.67 3.45 -2.88
CA PHE A 327 -1.38 2.13 -3.45
C PHE A 327 -2.35 1.05 -2.98
N LEU A 328 -2.63 0.98 -1.68
CA LEU A 328 -3.51 -0.04 -1.13
C LEU A 328 -4.96 0.17 -1.52
N ILE A 329 -5.42 1.42 -1.66
CA ILE A 329 -6.78 1.68 -2.15
C ILE A 329 -6.93 1.15 -3.57
N ALA A 330 -6.07 1.60 -4.48
CA ALA A 330 -6.18 1.24 -5.88
C ALA A 330 -6.06 -0.27 -6.10
N SER A 331 -5.08 -0.92 -5.44
CA SER A 331 -4.88 -2.37 -5.54
C SER A 331 -6.07 -3.17 -4.99
N THR A 332 -6.62 -2.76 -3.85
CA THR A 332 -7.76 -3.46 -3.24
C THR A 332 -9.07 -3.22 -4.01
N VAL A 333 -9.25 -2.02 -4.58
CA VAL A 333 -10.40 -1.73 -5.47
C VAL A 333 -10.31 -2.57 -6.74
N ALA A 334 -9.13 -2.68 -7.37
CA ALA A 334 -8.92 -3.53 -8.53
C ALA A 334 -9.23 -5.01 -8.20
N ALA A 335 -8.71 -5.50 -7.06
CA ALA A 335 -8.92 -6.87 -6.60
C ALA A 335 -10.36 -7.18 -6.14
N THR A 336 -11.22 -6.18 -5.96
CA THR A 336 -12.64 -6.34 -5.58
C THR A 336 -13.62 -5.90 -6.66
N SER A 337 -13.11 -5.53 -7.84
CA SER A 337 -13.88 -4.96 -8.94
C SER A 337 -14.88 -5.94 -9.56
N LYS A 338 -14.53 -7.23 -9.65
CA LYS A 338 -15.40 -8.30 -10.19
C LYS A 338 -15.75 -9.35 -9.12
N PRO A 339 -16.94 -9.97 -9.17
CA PRO A 339 -17.31 -11.06 -8.24
C PRO A 339 -16.33 -12.24 -8.26
N GLU A 340 -15.80 -12.58 -9.43
CA GLU A 340 -14.85 -13.70 -9.60
C GLU A 340 -13.57 -13.48 -8.79
N TYR A 341 -13.09 -12.23 -8.70
CA TYR A 341 -11.89 -11.87 -7.94
C TYR A 341 -12.10 -12.02 -6.42
N ILE A 342 -13.33 -11.77 -5.96
CA ILE A 342 -13.71 -11.95 -4.55
C ILE A 342 -13.78 -13.44 -4.21
N GLU A 343 -14.34 -14.26 -5.10
CA GLU A 343 -14.36 -15.72 -4.91
C GLU A 343 -12.95 -16.32 -4.88
N GLN A 344 -12.04 -15.79 -5.70
CA GLN A 344 -10.62 -16.16 -5.71
C GLN A 344 -9.82 -15.56 -4.55
N SER A 345 -10.42 -14.69 -3.74
CA SER A 345 -9.77 -14.00 -2.61
C SER A 345 -8.58 -13.11 -3.00
N LEU A 346 -8.54 -12.60 -4.24
CA LEU A 346 -7.45 -11.75 -4.75
C LEU A 346 -7.21 -10.50 -3.89
N TYR A 347 -8.25 -9.99 -3.22
CA TYR A 347 -8.17 -8.85 -2.32
C TYR A 347 -7.30 -9.12 -1.09
N LEU A 348 -7.16 -10.38 -0.64
CA LEU A 348 -6.24 -10.75 0.44
C LEU A 348 -4.80 -10.79 -0.06
N ASP A 349 -4.58 -11.32 -1.25
CA ASP A 349 -3.26 -11.40 -1.88
C ASP A 349 -2.74 -9.99 -2.18
N ALA A 350 -3.54 -9.15 -2.86
CA ALA A 350 -3.20 -7.76 -3.13
C ALA A 350 -2.86 -6.98 -1.85
N ALA A 351 -3.69 -7.13 -0.80
CA ALA A 351 -3.48 -6.49 0.48
C ALA A 351 -2.18 -6.95 1.16
N LEU A 352 -1.91 -8.25 1.18
CA LEU A 352 -0.73 -8.84 1.80
C LEU A 352 0.55 -8.44 1.04
N MET A 353 0.56 -8.61 -0.28
CA MET A 353 1.74 -8.42 -1.12
C MET A 353 2.15 -6.95 -1.20
N ALA A 354 1.20 -6.04 -1.47
CA ALA A 354 1.50 -4.62 -1.55
C ALA A 354 1.95 -4.06 -0.20
N SER A 355 1.26 -4.38 0.90
CA SER A 355 1.63 -3.86 2.23
C SER A 355 2.98 -4.37 2.72
N LYS A 356 3.33 -5.62 2.39
CA LYS A 356 4.66 -6.19 2.62
C LYS A 356 5.70 -5.39 1.85
N GLN A 357 5.52 -5.23 0.54
CA GLN A 357 6.53 -4.57 -0.29
C GLN A 357 6.73 -3.10 0.08
N ILE A 358 5.65 -2.37 0.38
CA ILE A 358 5.74 -0.98 0.85
C ILE A 358 6.62 -0.91 2.10
N SER A 359 6.33 -1.76 3.08
CA SER A 359 7.07 -1.76 4.34
C SER A 359 8.54 -2.20 4.17
N GLN A 360 8.84 -3.06 3.19
CA GLN A 360 10.22 -3.44 2.85
C GLN A 360 10.97 -2.29 2.17
N SER A 361 10.35 -1.67 1.16
CA SER A 361 10.98 -0.64 0.32
C SER A 361 11.36 0.58 1.15
N VAL A 362 10.47 1.02 2.04
CA VAL A 362 10.75 2.21 2.87
C VAL A 362 11.88 1.95 3.88
N MET A 363 12.06 0.70 4.32
CA MET A 363 13.15 0.33 5.23
C MET A 363 14.49 0.13 4.52
N LEU A 364 14.49 -0.47 3.32
CA LEU A 364 15.71 -0.92 2.63
C LEU A 364 16.31 0.10 1.68
N HIS A 365 15.72 1.30 1.59
CA HIS A 365 16.19 2.34 0.70
C HIS A 365 17.68 2.64 0.89
N HIS A 366 18.43 2.56 -0.20
CA HIS A 366 19.84 2.88 -0.23
C HIS A 366 20.07 4.27 -0.83
N ASN A 367 20.93 5.05 -0.21
CA ASN A 367 21.48 6.25 -0.81
C ASN A 367 22.92 5.95 -1.26
N ASP A 368 23.23 6.25 -2.52
CA ASP A 368 24.56 6.05 -3.10
C ASP A 368 25.56 6.97 -2.39
N SER A 369 26.38 6.40 -1.51
CA SER A 369 27.48 7.15 -0.91
C SER A 369 28.66 7.25 -1.88
N VAL A 370 29.30 8.43 -1.91
CA VAL A 370 30.43 8.79 -2.78
C VAL A 370 31.65 7.84 -2.64
N ASN A 371 31.69 7.00 -1.61
CA ASN A 371 32.81 6.09 -1.30
C ASN A 371 32.57 4.62 -1.69
N GLY A 372 31.48 4.28 -2.40
CA GLY A 372 31.21 2.92 -2.86
C GLY A 372 30.70 1.94 -1.78
N SER A 373 30.34 2.46 -0.60
CA SER A 373 29.58 1.73 0.43
C SER A 373 28.08 2.05 0.32
N VAL A 374 27.22 1.04 0.44
CA VAL A 374 25.76 1.23 0.50
C VAL A 374 25.41 1.87 1.84
N SER A 375 24.80 3.07 1.83
CA SER A 375 24.26 3.72 3.04
C SER A 375 22.75 3.62 3.00
N TYR A 376 22.11 3.30 4.12
CA TYR A 376 20.64 3.22 4.18
C TYR A 376 20.04 4.53 4.70
N THR A 377 18.89 4.95 4.16
CA THR A 377 18.24 6.19 4.62
C THR A 377 17.81 6.10 6.08
N VAL A 378 17.37 4.93 6.54
CA VAL A 378 17.05 4.68 7.95
C VAL A 378 18.28 4.67 8.87
N ALA A 379 19.50 4.78 8.33
CA ALA A 379 20.73 4.98 9.10
C ALA A 379 21.03 6.47 9.37
N LEU A 380 20.23 7.38 8.83
CA LEU A 380 20.35 8.81 9.12
C LEU A 380 19.80 9.08 10.53
N ASP A 381 20.57 9.77 11.37
CA ASP A 381 20.26 10.01 12.79
C ASP A 381 18.88 10.67 13.04
N TRP A 382 18.35 11.40 12.06
CA TRP A 382 17.08 12.11 12.15
C TRP A 382 15.87 11.28 11.69
N ILE A 383 16.06 10.06 11.19
CA ILE A 383 14.97 9.19 10.74
C ILE A 383 14.76 8.08 11.77
N GLU A 384 13.63 8.14 12.47
CA GLU A 384 13.20 7.09 13.39
C GLU A 384 12.58 5.90 12.63
N ALA A 385 13.28 4.77 12.60
CA ALA A 385 12.86 3.57 11.90
C ALA A 385 11.45 3.07 12.32
N ASP A 386 11.07 3.23 13.59
CA ASP A 386 9.75 2.83 14.07
C ASP A 386 8.63 3.75 13.58
N ARG A 387 8.88 5.04 13.40
CA ARG A 387 7.92 6.00 12.85
C ARG A 387 7.68 5.79 11.38
N VAL A 388 8.74 5.52 10.63
CA VAL A 388 8.64 5.14 9.22
C VAL A 388 7.77 3.88 9.06
N ALA A 389 8.04 2.84 9.85
CA ALA A 389 7.27 1.60 9.83
C ALA A 389 5.81 1.81 10.29
N GLU A 390 5.58 2.64 11.31
CA GLU A 390 4.24 3.03 11.77
C GLU A 390 3.46 3.74 10.67
N SER A 391 4.07 4.70 9.97
CA SER A 391 3.44 5.45 8.88
C SER A 391 3.09 4.57 7.69
N ALA A 392 4.00 3.71 7.24
CA ALA A 392 3.76 2.76 6.16
C ALA A 392 2.61 1.79 6.49
N ALA A 393 2.63 1.22 7.70
CA ALA A 393 1.59 0.31 8.17
C ALA A 393 0.23 1.00 8.34
N SER A 394 0.23 2.23 8.88
CA SER A 394 -0.98 3.04 9.07
C SER A 394 -1.61 3.42 7.73
N GLY A 395 -0.81 3.89 6.76
CA GLY A 395 -1.26 4.23 5.42
C GLY A 395 -1.86 3.01 4.70
N SER A 396 -1.15 1.89 4.72
CA SER A 396 -1.60 0.63 4.11
C SER A 396 -2.92 0.13 4.72
N ALA A 397 -3.03 0.14 6.05
CA ALA A 397 -4.26 -0.24 6.76
C ALA A 397 -5.42 0.70 6.40
N MET A 398 -5.18 2.00 6.38
CA MET A 398 -6.19 2.98 6.00
C MET A 398 -6.69 2.76 4.58
N GLY A 399 -5.77 2.59 3.64
CA GLY A 399 -6.12 2.45 2.24
C GLY A 399 -6.94 1.19 1.96
N SER A 400 -6.52 0.05 2.52
CA SER A 400 -7.24 -1.20 2.33
C SER A 400 -8.65 -1.19 2.94
N GLN A 401 -8.83 -0.59 4.13
CA GLN A 401 -10.15 -0.46 4.75
C GLN A 401 -11.05 0.48 3.97
N LEU A 402 -10.53 1.62 3.49
CA LEU A 402 -11.29 2.52 2.63
C LEU A 402 -11.79 1.75 1.38
N ALA A 403 -10.92 1.06 0.65
CA ALA A 403 -11.31 0.31 -0.53
C ALA A 403 -12.45 -0.71 -0.31
N THR A 404 -12.59 -1.26 0.89
CA THR A 404 -13.69 -2.19 1.20
C THR A 404 -15.04 -1.51 1.44
N VAL A 405 -15.05 -0.20 1.74
CA VAL A 405 -16.26 0.58 2.04
C VAL A 405 -16.79 1.30 0.79
N LEU A 406 -15.88 1.80 -0.03
CA LEU A 406 -16.18 2.85 -1.01
C LEU A 406 -16.91 2.41 -2.28
N PRO A 407 -16.58 1.28 -2.91
CA PRO A 407 -17.28 0.87 -4.12
C PRO A 407 -18.68 0.31 -3.83
N LYS A 408 -19.05 0.11 -2.55
CA LYS A 408 -20.02 -0.93 -2.17
C LYS A 408 -20.99 -0.56 -1.03
N SER A 409 -20.93 0.65 -0.46
CA SER A 409 -21.78 1.03 0.69
C SER A 409 -23.28 1.09 0.39
N MET A 410 -23.70 1.16 -0.89
CA MET A 410 -25.12 1.21 -1.30
C MET A 410 -25.62 0.00 -2.09
N GLU A 411 -24.76 -0.84 -2.68
CA GLU A 411 -25.18 -1.87 -3.65
C GLU A 411 -25.42 -3.26 -3.05
N TYR A 412 -24.90 -3.56 -1.86
CA TYR A 412 -24.98 -4.91 -1.27
C TYR A 412 -26.12 -5.06 -0.27
N ALA A 413 -27.37 -4.85 -0.73
CA ALA A 413 -28.56 -5.06 0.10
C ALA A 413 -28.77 -6.53 0.53
N ASN A 414 -28.14 -7.50 -0.14
CA ASN A 414 -28.37 -8.94 0.07
C ASN A 414 -27.16 -9.75 0.60
N SER A 415 -26.00 -9.12 0.85
CA SER A 415 -24.77 -9.83 1.26
C SER A 415 -23.89 -9.03 2.22
N TRP A 416 -24.51 -8.31 3.15
CA TRP A 416 -23.83 -7.53 4.18
C TRP A 416 -22.82 -8.37 4.98
N GLU A 417 -23.12 -9.65 5.25
CA GLU A 417 -22.21 -10.58 5.96
C GLU A 417 -20.90 -10.85 5.20
N VAL A 418 -20.95 -10.90 3.86
CA VAL A 418 -19.76 -11.15 3.01
C VAL A 418 -18.82 -9.94 3.04
N ALA A 419 -19.35 -8.72 2.88
CA ALA A 419 -18.57 -7.48 2.99
C ALA A 419 -17.98 -7.29 4.41
N THR A 420 -18.78 -7.65 5.42
CA THR A 420 -18.40 -7.61 6.84
C THR A 420 -17.24 -8.56 7.16
N ASN A 421 -17.22 -9.75 6.56
CA ASN A 421 -16.12 -10.70 6.69
C ASN A 421 -14.86 -10.23 5.93
N ILE A 422 -15.01 -9.65 4.73
CA ILE A 422 -13.90 -9.14 3.92
C ILE A 422 -13.08 -8.10 4.71
N ARG A 423 -13.73 -7.16 5.41
CA ARG A 423 -13.03 -6.10 6.16
C ARG A 423 -12.06 -6.62 7.21
N ARG A 424 -12.46 -7.63 7.99
CA ARG A 424 -11.58 -8.21 9.02
C ARG A 424 -10.47 -9.07 8.43
N GLU A 425 -10.71 -9.79 7.33
CA GLU A 425 -9.67 -10.60 6.69
C GLU A 425 -8.63 -9.70 5.99
N VAL A 426 -9.08 -8.61 5.35
CA VAL A 426 -8.19 -7.57 4.80
C VAL A 426 -7.36 -6.93 5.91
N ALA A 427 -7.98 -6.58 7.05
CA ALA A 427 -7.26 -6.02 8.20
C ALA A 427 -6.13 -6.96 8.65
N LYS A 428 -6.38 -8.27 8.72
CA LYS A 428 -5.36 -9.27 9.03
C LYS A 428 -4.28 -9.37 7.95
N ALA A 429 -4.66 -9.42 6.68
CA ALA A 429 -3.72 -9.55 5.56
C ALA A 429 -2.75 -8.36 5.48
N VAL A 430 -3.25 -7.13 5.56
CA VAL A 430 -2.42 -5.92 5.54
C VAL A 430 -1.50 -5.83 6.77
N SER A 431 -2.04 -6.15 7.95
CA SER A 431 -1.23 -6.12 9.18
C SER A 431 -0.13 -7.17 9.14
N LYS A 432 -0.42 -8.36 8.58
CA LYS A 432 0.57 -9.42 8.36
C LYS A 432 1.65 -8.99 7.38
N GLY A 433 1.27 -8.41 6.24
CA GLY A 433 2.22 -7.96 5.22
C GLY A 433 3.11 -6.85 5.75
N SER A 434 2.50 -5.79 6.31
CA SER A 434 3.24 -4.65 6.87
C SER A 434 4.24 -5.06 7.95
N ALA A 435 3.83 -5.91 8.88
CA ALA A 435 4.71 -6.39 9.94
C ALA A 435 5.83 -7.28 9.40
N SER A 436 5.51 -8.22 8.50
CA SER A 436 6.52 -9.10 7.90
C SER A 436 7.55 -8.32 7.08
N GLY A 437 7.10 -7.33 6.28
CA GLY A 437 7.99 -6.51 5.48
C GLY A 437 8.91 -5.63 6.32
N ALA A 438 8.36 -4.92 7.30
CA ALA A 438 9.12 -4.03 8.17
C ALA A 438 10.12 -4.80 9.05
N VAL A 439 9.66 -5.84 9.76
CA VAL A 439 10.49 -6.58 10.72
C VAL A 439 11.56 -7.40 10.02
N ASN A 440 11.25 -8.05 8.88
CA ASN A 440 12.25 -8.80 8.13
C ASN A 440 13.35 -7.90 7.55
N SER A 441 13.00 -6.68 7.13
CA SER A 441 13.95 -5.69 6.62
C SER A 441 14.80 -5.09 7.74
N ALA A 442 14.17 -4.71 8.86
CA ALA A 442 14.88 -4.20 10.03
C ALA A 442 15.85 -5.24 10.60
N ALA A 443 15.44 -6.51 10.67
CA ALA A 443 16.30 -7.61 11.11
C ALA A 443 17.49 -7.83 10.17
N TRP A 444 17.29 -7.66 8.86
CA TRP A 444 18.40 -7.70 7.89
C TRP A 444 19.38 -6.56 8.11
N LEU A 445 18.90 -5.31 8.22
CA LEU A 445 19.73 -4.14 8.50
C LEU A 445 20.48 -4.28 9.84
N GLY A 446 19.85 -4.93 10.82
CA GLY A 446 20.50 -5.26 12.09
C GLY A 446 21.63 -6.29 12.00
N SER A 447 21.82 -6.92 10.83
CA SER A 447 22.99 -7.78 10.57
C SER A 447 24.11 -7.07 9.82
N LEU A 448 23.87 -5.87 9.28
CA LEU A 448 24.84 -5.12 8.48
C LEU A 448 25.62 -4.14 9.36
N ILE A 449 26.92 -3.99 9.09
CA ILE A 449 27.77 -3.00 9.78
C ILE A 449 27.49 -1.62 9.19
N ASN A 450 27.23 -0.63 10.04
CA ASN A 450 27.02 0.74 9.65
C ASN A 450 28.31 1.33 9.05
N PRO A 451 28.32 1.80 7.80
CA PRO A 451 29.51 2.40 7.19
C PRO A 451 29.89 3.75 7.82
N GLN A 452 28.96 4.43 8.53
CA GLN A 452 29.19 5.73 9.16
C GLN A 452 29.76 5.62 10.58
N VAL A 453 29.48 4.54 11.31
CA VAL A 453 29.94 4.34 12.69
C VAL A 453 30.63 2.97 12.84
N GLN A 454 31.93 2.97 13.17
CA GLN A 454 32.70 1.74 13.33
C GLN A 454 32.16 0.87 14.48
N ASN A 455 31.90 -0.41 14.21
CA ASN A 455 31.41 -1.44 15.14
C ASN A 455 29.94 -1.34 15.58
N GLU A 456 29.13 -0.50 14.93
CA GLU A 456 27.68 -0.49 15.13
C GLU A 456 26.98 -1.11 13.92
N THR A 457 25.85 -1.77 14.14
CA THR A 457 24.99 -2.26 13.05
C THR A 457 24.17 -1.10 12.49
N VAL A 458 23.61 -1.25 11.28
CA VAL A 458 22.74 -0.22 10.69
C VAL A 458 21.51 0.03 11.57
N LEU A 459 20.99 -1.03 12.19
CA LEU A 459 19.97 -0.97 13.23
C LEU A 459 20.37 -1.87 14.39
N GLU A 460 20.10 -1.47 15.63
CA GLU A 460 20.34 -2.34 16.80
C GLU A 460 19.17 -3.31 17.01
N GLY A 461 19.35 -4.35 17.84
CA GLY A 461 18.23 -5.24 18.23
C GLY A 461 17.05 -4.49 18.85
N ASN A 462 17.33 -3.42 19.60
CA ASN A 462 16.31 -2.53 20.14
C ASN A 462 15.53 -1.78 19.04
N ASP A 463 16.15 -1.48 17.90
CA ASP A 463 15.46 -0.86 16.77
C ASP A 463 14.49 -1.83 16.11
N VAL A 464 14.87 -3.10 15.96
CA VAL A 464 13.97 -4.14 15.43
C VAL A 464 12.74 -4.30 16.33
N GLU A 465 12.94 -4.23 17.64
CA GLU A 465 11.85 -4.18 18.63
C GLU A 465 10.94 -2.95 18.46
N ARG A 466 11.53 -1.76 18.30
CA ARG A 466 10.78 -0.53 18.07
C ARG A 466 10.00 -0.56 16.76
N VAL A 467 10.61 -1.03 15.66
CA VAL A 467 9.96 -1.20 14.34
C VAL A 467 8.76 -2.13 14.44
N THR A 468 8.90 -3.24 15.17
CA THR A 468 7.81 -4.19 15.42
C THR A 468 6.63 -3.50 16.12
N ARG A 469 6.92 -2.74 17.18
CA ARG A 469 5.90 -1.96 17.89
C ARG A 469 5.25 -0.93 16.99
N GLY A 470 6.04 -0.18 16.21
CA GLY A 470 5.57 0.88 15.30
C GLY A 470 4.65 0.32 14.21
N SER A 471 5.06 -0.75 13.52
CA SER A 471 4.25 -1.40 12.48
C SER A 471 2.92 -1.93 13.04
N ALA A 472 2.96 -2.58 14.21
CA ALA A 472 1.75 -3.10 14.87
C ALA A 472 0.81 -1.98 15.33
N LEU A 473 1.35 -0.89 15.89
CA LEU A 473 0.59 0.29 16.29
C LEU A 473 -0.05 0.97 15.06
N GLY A 474 0.73 1.21 14.00
CA GLY A 474 0.28 1.86 12.78
C GLY A 474 -0.87 1.12 12.12
N SER A 475 -0.73 -0.20 11.96
CA SER A 475 -1.81 -1.07 11.45
C SER A 475 -3.06 -1.02 12.34
N MET A 476 -2.89 -1.02 13.67
CA MET A 476 -4.01 -0.92 14.61
C MET A 476 -4.74 0.42 14.51
N MET A 477 -4.01 1.53 14.46
CA MET A 477 -4.60 2.87 14.32
C MET A 477 -5.34 3.02 12.98
N GLY A 478 -4.72 2.57 11.87
CA GLY A 478 -5.34 2.65 10.55
C GLY A 478 -6.63 1.83 10.43
N ASN A 479 -6.60 0.57 10.87
CA ASN A 479 -7.77 -0.32 10.80
C ASN A 479 -8.88 0.10 11.78
N THR A 480 -8.52 0.45 13.01
CA THR A 480 -9.48 0.79 14.07
C THR A 480 -10.12 2.15 13.82
N GLY A 481 -9.34 3.15 13.41
CA GLY A 481 -9.85 4.49 13.10
C GLY A 481 -10.95 4.45 12.04
N LEU A 482 -10.71 3.77 10.91
CA LEU A 482 -11.74 3.63 9.87
C LEU A 482 -12.90 2.70 10.23
N ALA A 483 -12.67 1.71 11.09
CA ALA A 483 -13.77 0.91 11.65
C ALA A 483 -14.70 1.75 12.54
N ILE A 484 -14.19 2.81 13.16
CA ILE A 484 -15.00 3.78 13.93
C ILE A 484 -15.72 4.76 13.00
N TYR A 485 -15.03 5.32 12.01
CA TYR A 485 -15.63 6.27 11.05
C TYR A 485 -16.69 5.62 10.15
N TYR A 486 -16.49 4.37 9.76
CA TYR A 486 -17.46 3.56 9.01
C TYR A 486 -17.96 2.42 9.89
N PRO A 487 -18.87 2.74 10.84
CA PRO A 487 -19.23 1.84 11.92
C PRO A 487 -19.85 0.57 11.37
N THR A 488 -19.32 -0.55 11.84
CA THR A 488 -19.86 -1.89 11.67
C THR A 488 -19.90 -2.57 13.03
N ASP A 489 -20.68 -3.62 13.17
CA ASP A 489 -20.63 -4.49 14.37
C ASP A 489 -19.28 -5.26 14.49
N GLN A 490 -18.29 -4.95 13.64
CA GLN A 490 -17.00 -5.65 13.53
C GLN A 490 -15.82 -4.92 14.15
N LEU A 491 -15.99 -3.81 14.88
CA LEU A 491 -14.85 -3.11 15.50
C LEU A 491 -13.98 -4.07 16.33
N VAL A 492 -14.61 -4.89 17.19
CA VAL A 492 -13.93 -5.90 18.02
C VAL A 492 -13.25 -6.99 17.14
N PRO A 493 -13.94 -7.63 16.17
CA PRO A 493 -13.30 -8.52 15.20
C PRO A 493 -12.12 -7.92 14.43
N ILE A 494 -12.22 -6.68 13.96
CA ILE A 494 -11.16 -5.99 13.21
C ILE A 494 -9.93 -5.80 14.11
N ILE A 495 -10.12 -5.35 15.36
CA ILE A 495 -9.04 -5.24 16.34
C ILE A 495 -8.36 -6.60 16.54
N ASN A 496 -9.12 -7.68 16.73
CA ASN A 496 -8.59 -9.01 16.92
C ASN A 496 -7.75 -9.50 15.71
N PHE A 497 -8.31 -9.37 14.51
CA PHE A 497 -7.69 -9.84 13.26
C PHE A 497 -6.45 -9.00 12.88
N THR A 498 -6.49 -7.70 13.16
CA THR A 498 -5.34 -6.79 13.04
C THR A 498 -4.20 -7.24 13.96
N ALA A 499 -4.48 -7.43 15.25
CA ALA A 499 -3.48 -7.88 16.22
C ALA A 499 -2.91 -9.27 15.86
N GLN A 500 -3.76 -10.17 15.36
CA GLN A 500 -3.33 -11.49 14.87
C GLN A 500 -2.39 -11.36 13.66
N GLY A 501 -2.74 -10.52 12.68
CA GLY A 501 -1.92 -10.28 11.49
C GLY A 501 -0.56 -9.71 11.85
N SER A 502 -0.52 -8.63 12.64
CA SER A 502 0.74 -7.98 13.04
C SER A 502 1.66 -8.93 13.80
N ALA A 503 1.14 -9.67 14.78
CA ALA A 503 1.94 -10.60 15.58
C ALA A 503 2.44 -11.79 14.77
N TYR A 504 1.61 -12.34 13.87
CA TYR A 504 2.01 -13.40 12.96
C TYR A 504 3.10 -12.93 11.99
N GLY A 505 2.91 -11.78 11.35
CA GLY A 505 3.87 -11.24 10.38
C GLY A 505 5.22 -10.92 11.02
N SER A 506 5.20 -10.37 12.23
CA SER A 506 6.42 -10.05 12.99
C SER A 506 7.21 -11.31 13.33
N THR A 507 6.56 -12.31 13.93
CA THR A 507 7.22 -13.53 14.44
C THR A 507 7.61 -14.55 13.36
N ASN A 508 6.99 -14.47 12.17
CA ASN A 508 7.36 -15.28 11.00
C ASN A 508 8.37 -14.58 10.07
N SER A 509 9.16 -13.64 10.59
CA SER A 509 10.19 -12.96 9.80
C SER A 509 11.45 -13.82 9.70
N GLN A 510 11.96 -14.01 8.48
CA GLN A 510 13.05 -14.97 8.19
C GLN A 510 14.40 -14.52 8.77
N ASN A 511 14.66 -13.21 8.73
CA ASN A 511 15.94 -12.64 9.16
C ASN A 511 16.08 -12.44 10.67
N LEU A 512 15.07 -12.77 11.49
CA LEU A 512 15.17 -12.63 12.95
C LEU A 512 16.31 -13.43 13.56
N SER A 513 16.63 -14.58 12.95
CA SER A 513 17.78 -15.41 13.34
C SER A 513 19.14 -14.73 13.18
N LEU A 514 19.23 -13.62 12.42
CA LEU A 514 20.46 -12.87 12.19
C LEU A 514 20.72 -11.82 13.28
N VAL A 515 19.70 -11.46 14.07
CA VAL A 515 19.80 -10.41 15.09
C VAL A 515 20.47 -10.99 16.34
N ALA A 516 21.55 -10.34 16.79
CA ALA A 516 22.23 -10.74 18.02
C ALA A 516 21.31 -10.55 19.24
N SER A 517 21.19 -11.58 20.06
CA SER A 517 20.44 -11.51 21.32
C SER A 517 21.33 -10.91 22.42
N ASP A 518 21.26 -9.60 22.63
CA ASP A 518 21.95 -8.93 23.74
C ASP A 518 21.18 -8.98 25.06
N SER A 519 19.99 -9.60 25.06
CA SER A 519 19.07 -9.67 26.20
C SER A 519 18.96 -11.09 26.79
N THR A 520 18.39 -11.18 28.00
CA THR A 520 18.07 -12.49 28.64
C THR A 520 16.93 -13.24 27.95
N GLU A 521 16.20 -12.56 27.06
CA GLU A 521 15.08 -13.05 26.26
C GLU A 521 15.54 -13.20 24.80
N THR A 522 15.10 -14.26 24.10
CA THR A 522 15.41 -14.42 22.68
C THR A 522 14.66 -13.36 21.87
N VAL A 523 15.26 -12.88 20.77
CA VAL A 523 14.72 -11.78 19.96
C VAL A 523 13.27 -12.06 19.56
N ASP A 524 12.95 -13.28 19.12
CA ASP A 524 11.59 -13.67 18.70
C ASP A 524 10.51 -13.48 19.79
N ILE A 525 10.85 -13.73 21.06
CA ILE A 525 9.93 -13.56 22.18
C ILE A 525 9.75 -12.07 22.48
N SER A 526 10.83 -11.29 22.40
CA SER A 526 10.77 -9.84 22.54
C SER A 526 9.94 -9.20 21.42
N ILE A 527 10.08 -9.67 20.18
CA ILE A 527 9.27 -9.26 19.02
C ILE A 527 7.79 -9.57 19.27
N ALA A 528 7.45 -10.75 19.81
CA ALA A 528 6.08 -11.07 20.20
C ALA A 528 5.53 -10.11 21.27
N ARG A 529 6.35 -9.75 22.28
CA ARG A 529 5.99 -8.73 23.28
C ARG A 529 5.72 -7.37 22.62
N GLN A 530 6.61 -6.89 21.76
CA GLN A 530 6.49 -5.57 21.12
C GLN A 530 5.31 -5.48 20.16
N ALA A 531 5.03 -6.53 19.38
CA ALA A 531 3.86 -6.59 18.52
C ALA A 531 2.55 -6.52 19.35
N SER A 532 2.52 -7.21 20.49
CA SER A 532 1.39 -7.17 21.42
C SER A 532 1.26 -5.80 22.11
N LEU A 533 2.37 -5.13 22.40
CA LEU A 533 2.41 -3.79 22.96
C LEU A 533 1.81 -2.77 21.99
N GLY A 534 2.33 -2.71 20.75
CA GLY A 534 1.83 -1.78 19.72
C GLY A 534 0.34 -2.00 19.41
N SER A 535 -0.08 -3.26 19.25
CA SER A 535 -1.48 -3.61 19.00
C SER A 535 -2.41 -3.19 20.16
N SER A 536 -2.02 -3.45 21.41
CA SER A 536 -2.85 -3.11 22.58
C SER A 536 -2.89 -1.62 22.84
N MET A 537 -1.80 -0.91 22.54
CA MET A 537 -1.71 0.54 22.63
C MET A 537 -2.68 1.21 21.66
N GLY A 538 -2.66 0.84 20.37
CA GLY A 538 -3.59 1.37 19.37
C GLY A 538 -5.05 1.02 19.65
N ALA A 539 -5.32 -0.20 20.13
CA ALA A 539 -6.68 -0.68 20.43
C ALA A 539 -7.33 0.04 21.63
N ILE A 540 -6.53 0.66 22.51
CA ILE A 540 -7.02 1.50 23.59
C ILE A 540 -7.04 2.97 23.16
N PHE A 541 -5.93 3.47 22.62
CA PHE A 541 -5.78 4.88 22.29
C PHE A 541 -6.85 5.37 21.31
N GLU A 542 -6.97 4.73 20.15
CA GLU A 542 -7.82 5.21 19.05
C GLU A 542 -9.32 5.19 19.44
N PRO A 543 -9.88 4.10 19.99
CA PRO A 543 -11.28 4.11 20.41
C PRO A 543 -11.55 5.04 21.58
N THR A 544 -10.62 5.19 22.52
CA THR A 544 -10.82 6.10 23.66
C THR A 544 -10.91 7.55 23.20
N VAL A 545 -10.03 7.98 22.30
CA VAL A 545 -10.05 9.34 21.76
C VAL A 545 -11.27 9.57 20.84
N LEU A 546 -11.53 8.66 19.89
CA LEU A 546 -12.57 8.89 18.88
C LEU A 546 -14.00 8.62 19.35
N LEU A 547 -14.21 7.63 20.24
CA LEU A 547 -15.53 7.30 20.78
C LEU A 547 -15.82 8.00 22.12
N GLY A 548 -14.85 8.76 22.66
CA GLY A 548 -14.96 9.41 23.96
C GLY A 548 -15.15 8.42 25.11
N LEU A 549 -14.43 7.30 25.09
CA LEU A 549 -14.49 6.31 26.19
C LEU A 549 -13.82 6.90 27.44
N ASN A 550 -14.36 6.60 28.62
CA ASN A 550 -13.84 7.14 29.88
C ASN A 550 -13.44 6.03 30.87
N PRO A 551 -12.37 5.27 30.58
CA PRO A 551 -11.88 4.23 31.50
C PRO A 551 -11.28 4.80 32.80
N SER A 552 -11.05 6.12 32.88
CA SER A 552 -10.68 6.84 34.11
C SER A 552 -11.83 6.94 35.11
N GLU A 553 -13.07 7.13 34.64
CA GLU A 553 -14.23 7.35 35.50
C GLU A 553 -15.00 6.07 35.79
N ASN A 554 -15.07 5.17 34.82
CA ASN A 554 -15.75 3.90 34.94
C ASN A 554 -14.76 2.78 35.29
N SER A 555 -15.05 2.00 36.33
CA SER A 555 -14.20 0.88 36.76
C SER A 555 -14.38 -0.38 35.91
N ASN A 556 -15.45 -0.44 35.11
CA ASN A 556 -15.74 -1.54 34.21
C ASN A 556 -16.31 -1.00 32.90
N ASP A 557 -15.52 -0.20 32.19
CA ASP A 557 -15.88 0.21 30.84
C ASP A 557 -15.81 -1.00 29.89
N LYS A 558 -16.98 -1.56 29.61
CA LYS A 558 -17.12 -2.78 28.81
C LYS A 558 -16.49 -2.64 27.42
N LYS A 559 -16.61 -1.48 26.76
CA LYS A 559 -16.07 -1.30 25.40
C LYS A 559 -14.55 -1.34 25.42
N THR A 560 -13.94 -0.58 26.33
CA THR A 560 -12.48 -0.59 26.55
C THR A 560 -11.98 -2.00 26.87
N VAL A 561 -12.69 -2.74 27.74
CA VAL A 561 -12.35 -4.12 28.09
C VAL A 561 -12.48 -5.07 26.90
N ASP A 562 -13.53 -4.95 26.08
CA ASP A 562 -13.76 -5.80 24.91
C ASP A 562 -12.70 -5.56 23.82
N HIS A 563 -12.34 -4.30 23.56
CA HIS A 563 -11.26 -3.93 22.62
C HIS A 563 -9.91 -4.50 23.06
N LEU A 564 -9.57 -4.35 24.34
CA LEU A 564 -8.34 -4.90 24.90
C LEU A 564 -8.31 -6.42 24.87
N THR A 565 -9.44 -7.06 25.16
CA THR A 565 -9.57 -8.53 25.10
C THR A 565 -9.31 -9.02 23.68
N ALA A 566 -9.85 -8.35 22.68
CA ALA A 566 -9.62 -8.67 21.27
C ALA A 566 -8.15 -8.50 20.86
N ALA A 567 -7.54 -7.37 21.20
CA ALA A 567 -6.13 -7.11 20.85
C ALA A 567 -5.18 -8.12 21.51
N ALA A 568 -5.35 -8.38 22.81
CA ALA A 568 -4.52 -9.32 23.56
C ALA A 568 -4.68 -10.77 23.06
N PHE A 569 -5.91 -11.18 22.80
CA PHE A 569 -6.19 -12.51 22.23
C PHE A 569 -5.54 -12.65 20.85
N GLY A 570 -5.78 -11.70 19.96
CA GLY A 570 -5.27 -11.72 18.59
C GLY A 570 -3.75 -11.73 18.53
N ALA A 571 -3.08 -10.85 19.28
CA ALA A 571 -1.63 -10.78 19.33
C ALA A 571 -1.00 -12.10 19.84
N THR A 572 -1.53 -12.65 20.93
CA THR A 572 -1.03 -13.92 21.48
C THR A 572 -1.25 -15.09 20.53
N PHE A 573 -2.45 -15.18 19.93
CA PHE A 573 -2.77 -16.25 18.99
C PHE A 573 -1.92 -16.14 17.71
N GLY A 574 -1.76 -14.93 17.17
CA GLY A 574 -0.95 -14.64 15.98
C GLY A 574 0.54 -14.93 16.19
N ALA A 575 1.11 -14.52 17.33
CA ALA A 575 2.52 -14.76 17.66
C ALA A 575 2.83 -16.27 17.75
N ILE A 576 1.97 -17.05 18.42
CA ILE A 576 2.16 -18.50 18.54
C ILE A 576 2.10 -19.16 17.16
N LEU A 577 1.12 -18.80 16.32
CA LEU A 577 1.02 -19.35 14.96
C LEU A 577 2.21 -18.94 14.07
N GLY A 578 2.67 -17.69 14.16
CA GLY A 578 3.80 -17.21 13.36
C GLY A 578 5.09 -17.95 13.69
N LEU A 579 5.37 -18.21 14.97
CA LEU A 579 6.51 -19.01 15.41
C LEU A 579 6.40 -20.48 14.99
N GLN A 580 5.19 -21.03 14.92
CA GLN A 580 4.97 -22.42 14.46
C GLN A 580 5.28 -22.57 12.97
N ASP A 581 4.86 -21.59 12.17
CA ASP A 581 5.05 -21.58 10.73
C ASP A 581 6.48 -21.17 10.33
N ASN A 582 7.28 -20.62 11.26
CA ASN A 582 8.65 -20.21 10.98
C ASN A 582 9.56 -21.44 10.80
N THR A 583 9.74 -21.83 9.53
CA THR A 583 10.52 -23.02 9.15
C THR A 583 12.03 -22.91 9.39
N ALA A 584 12.57 -21.70 9.61
CA ALA A 584 14.00 -21.49 9.86
C ALA A 584 14.45 -21.99 11.25
N GLU A 585 13.54 -22.08 12.22
CA GLU A 585 13.80 -22.66 13.55
C GLU A 585 13.61 -24.19 13.61
N ILE A 586 13.07 -24.83 12.58
CA ILE A 586 12.66 -26.26 12.66
C ILE A 586 13.86 -27.22 12.68
N ILE A 587 15.10 -26.76 12.46
CA ILE A 587 16.29 -27.61 12.54
C ILE A 587 17.21 -27.14 13.67
N SER A 588 16.86 -27.52 14.91
CA SER A 588 17.91 -27.84 15.87
C SER A 588 18.74 -28.99 15.31
N SER A 589 20.05 -28.99 15.58
CA SER A 589 21.03 -30.00 15.14
C SER A 589 20.69 -31.45 15.53
N ASN A 590 19.60 -31.68 16.27
CA ASN A 590 19.14 -32.98 16.73
C ASN A 590 17.83 -33.48 16.08
N GLY A 591 17.27 -32.77 15.10
CA GLY A 591 16.14 -33.30 14.28
C GLY A 591 14.82 -33.51 15.03
N SER A 592 14.63 -32.92 16.21
CA SER A 592 13.35 -32.86 16.91
C SER A 592 12.68 -31.51 16.64
N SER A 593 11.42 -31.53 16.19
CA SER A 593 10.52 -30.38 16.09
C SER A 593 10.55 -29.58 17.41
N GLN A 594 11.13 -28.38 17.39
CA GLN A 594 11.29 -27.48 18.54
C GLN A 594 10.09 -26.53 18.67
N PHE A 595 8.88 -27.08 18.77
CA PHE A 595 7.81 -26.35 19.45
C PHE A 595 7.59 -27.00 20.81
N ASP A 596 8.51 -26.72 21.74
CA ASP A 596 8.41 -27.19 23.12
C ASP A 596 7.29 -26.41 23.84
N GLU A 597 6.55 -27.07 24.73
CA GLU A 597 5.50 -26.43 25.55
C GLU A 597 6.06 -25.24 26.34
N SER A 598 7.36 -25.28 26.69
CA SER A 598 8.06 -24.18 27.36
C SER A 598 8.05 -22.89 26.54
N ARG A 599 8.21 -22.97 25.21
CA ARG A 599 8.31 -21.79 24.33
C ARG A 599 6.95 -21.12 24.14
N VAL A 600 5.87 -21.90 24.11
CA VAL A 600 4.49 -21.39 24.12
C VAL A 600 4.22 -20.60 25.39
N VAL A 601 4.69 -21.10 26.53
CA VAL A 601 4.53 -20.43 27.82
C VAL A 601 5.32 -19.13 27.86
N GLU A 602 6.56 -19.10 27.35
CA GLU A 602 7.37 -17.88 27.28
C GLU A 602 6.70 -16.81 26.41
N VAL A 603 6.25 -17.16 25.20
CA VAL A 603 5.52 -16.25 24.30
C VAL A 603 4.24 -15.75 24.97
N GLN A 604 3.48 -16.63 25.64
CA GLN A 604 2.28 -16.24 26.36
C GLN A 604 2.55 -15.21 27.47
N GLN A 605 3.65 -15.35 28.22
CA GLN A 605 4.03 -14.37 29.24
C GLN A 605 4.50 -13.05 28.62
N ALA A 606 5.28 -13.13 27.54
CA ALA A 606 5.79 -11.97 26.83
C ALA A 606 4.68 -11.13 26.20
N THR A 607 3.74 -11.76 25.47
CA THR A 607 2.58 -11.06 24.90
C THR A 607 1.65 -10.53 25.99
N LYS A 608 1.55 -11.20 27.14
CA LYS A 608 0.84 -10.68 28.31
C LYS A 608 1.46 -9.42 28.86
N GLN A 609 2.77 -9.42 29.04
CA GLN A 609 3.48 -8.23 29.49
C GLN A 609 3.29 -7.08 28.48
N GLY A 610 3.53 -7.35 27.19
CA GLY A 610 3.36 -6.37 26.13
C GLY A 610 1.95 -5.80 26.06
N ALA A 611 0.92 -6.64 26.14
CA ALA A 611 -0.47 -6.19 26.15
C ALA A 611 -0.81 -5.29 27.36
N ILE A 612 -0.25 -5.59 28.53
CA ILE A 612 -0.43 -4.75 29.73
C ILE A 612 0.26 -3.40 29.53
N GLU A 613 1.53 -3.40 29.14
CA GLU A 613 2.32 -2.18 28.92
C GLU A 613 1.68 -1.29 27.86
N GLY A 614 1.28 -1.88 26.74
CA GLY A 614 0.60 -1.19 25.64
C GLY A 614 -0.73 -0.61 26.05
N ALA A 615 -1.56 -1.37 26.77
CA ALA A 615 -2.87 -0.89 27.23
C ALA A 615 -2.76 0.29 28.21
N LEU A 616 -1.77 0.25 29.12
CA LEU A 616 -1.53 1.34 30.06
C LEU A 616 -0.95 2.56 29.35
N ALA A 617 -0.03 2.38 28.40
CA ALA A 617 0.51 3.47 27.59
C ALA A 617 -0.57 4.14 26.73
N GLY A 618 -1.41 3.34 26.06
CA GLY A 618 -2.55 3.82 25.27
C GLY A 618 -3.53 4.63 26.11
N ALA A 619 -3.93 4.10 27.27
CA ALA A 619 -4.83 4.81 28.20
C ALA A 619 -4.22 6.11 28.75
N LYS A 620 -2.91 6.09 29.05
CA LYS A 620 -2.17 7.27 29.49
C LYS A 620 -2.24 8.38 28.47
N LEU A 621 -1.91 8.06 27.21
CA LEU A 621 -1.89 9.02 26.11
C LEU A 621 -3.28 9.54 25.78
N SER A 622 -4.28 8.65 25.67
CA SER A 622 -5.64 9.04 25.27
C SER A 622 -6.33 9.97 26.28
N LEU A 623 -5.98 9.84 27.56
CA LEU A 623 -6.59 10.60 28.65
C LEU A 623 -5.69 11.74 29.15
N GLY A 624 -4.49 11.92 28.57
CA GLY A 624 -3.52 12.93 28.99
C GLY A 624 -3.09 12.78 30.46
N LEU A 625 -2.92 11.55 30.95
CA LEU A 625 -2.60 11.28 32.34
C LEU A 625 -1.08 11.37 32.59
N ASP A 626 -0.68 12.02 33.69
CA ASP A 626 0.73 12.06 34.10
C ASP A 626 1.23 10.68 34.57
N GLU A 627 0.38 9.94 35.29
CA GLU A 627 0.66 8.60 35.83
C GLU A 627 -0.58 7.68 35.72
N VAL A 628 -0.34 6.38 35.54
CA VAL A 628 -1.38 5.34 35.49
C VAL A 628 -1.44 4.54 36.79
N SER A 629 -2.23 5.02 37.74
CA SER A 629 -2.54 4.35 39.01
C SER A 629 -3.99 3.86 39.03
N SER A 630 -4.39 3.10 40.05
CA SER A 630 -5.79 2.71 40.23
C SER A 630 -6.70 3.90 40.58
N ASP A 631 -6.11 5.02 41.01
CA ASP A 631 -6.82 6.26 41.33
C ASP A 631 -7.03 7.12 40.08
N THR A 632 -6.07 7.12 39.15
CA THR A 632 -6.16 7.86 37.87
C THR A 632 -6.84 7.06 36.75
N LEU A 633 -6.75 5.72 36.79
CA LEU A 633 -7.39 4.81 35.85
C LEU A 633 -8.22 3.74 36.59
N LYS A 634 -9.50 4.03 36.85
CA LYS A 634 -10.39 3.12 37.60
C LYS A 634 -10.59 1.77 36.93
N SER A 635 -10.57 1.70 35.59
CA SER A 635 -10.66 0.44 34.82
C SER A 635 -9.39 -0.43 34.86
N LYS A 636 -8.29 0.01 35.47
CA LYS A 636 -6.99 -0.69 35.46
C LYS A 636 -7.11 -2.18 35.87
N SER A 637 -7.83 -2.48 36.95
CA SER A 637 -8.01 -3.86 37.42
C SER A 637 -8.80 -4.73 36.43
N ALA A 638 -9.86 -4.18 35.82
CA ALA A 638 -10.67 -4.87 34.82
C ALA A 638 -9.84 -5.16 33.55
N MET A 639 -9.03 -4.19 33.11
CA MET A 639 -8.11 -4.33 31.97
C MET A 639 -7.07 -5.44 32.20
N LEU A 640 -6.40 -5.46 33.34
CA LEU A 640 -5.41 -6.50 33.66
C LEU A 640 -6.03 -7.91 33.69
N LYS A 641 -7.24 -8.02 34.26
CA LYS A 641 -7.99 -9.29 34.28
C LYS A 641 -8.38 -9.74 32.87
N ALA A 642 -8.80 -8.79 32.02
CA ALA A 642 -9.18 -9.05 30.64
C ALA A 642 -8.01 -9.62 29.83
N VAL A 643 -6.84 -8.96 29.89
CA VAL A 643 -5.61 -9.43 29.21
C VAL A 643 -5.23 -10.84 29.67
N ASN A 644 -5.23 -11.09 30.98
CA ASN A 644 -4.87 -12.40 31.50
C ASN A 644 -5.79 -13.53 30.99
N ASN A 645 -7.11 -13.26 30.96
CA ASN A 645 -8.09 -14.22 30.45
C ASN A 645 -7.96 -14.42 28.94
N ALA A 646 -7.77 -13.32 28.19
CA ALA A 646 -7.61 -13.35 26.74
C ALA A 646 -6.39 -14.19 26.34
N ASN A 647 -5.24 -13.96 26.96
CA ASN A 647 -4.00 -14.66 26.62
C ASN A 647 -4.05 -16.15 27.00
N THR A 648 -4.65 -16.47 28.14
CA THR A 648 -4.85 -17.89 28.53
C THR A 648 -5.74 -18.62 27.53
N ARG A 649 -6.80 -17.97 27.02
CA ARG A 649 -7.67 -18.55 25.99
C ARG A 649 -6.96 -18.66 24.64
N ALA A 650 -6.20 -17.65 24.25
CA ALA A 650 -5.45 -17.63 22.99
C ALA A 650 -4.40 -18.75 22.92
N ALA A 651 -3.64 -18.93 24.01
CA ALA A 651 -2.65 -20.01 24.12
C ALA A 651 -3.31 -21.41 24.07
N ALA A 652 -4.45 -21.58 24.74
CA ALA A 652 -5.20 -22.84 24.69
C ALA A 652 -5.76 -23.14 23.29
N ASN A 653 -6.30 -22.13 22.60
CA ASN A 653 -6.89 -22.28 21.27
C ASN A 653 -5.82 -22.55 20.19
N SER A 654 -4.69 -21.85 20.23
CA SER A 654 -3.57 -22.08 19.30
C SER A 654 -2.96 -23.46 19.48
N SER A 655 -2.79 -23.92 20.73
CA SER A 655 -2.29 -25.27 21.02
C SER A 655 -3.27 -26.37 20.56
N ALA A 656 -4.58 -26.11 20.62
CA ALA A 656 -5.59 -27.03 20.10
C ALA A 656 -5.59 -27.11 18.56
N ASP A 657 -5.33 -26.01 17.86
CA ASP A 657 -5.18 -26.02 16.40
C ASP A 657 -4.00 -26.91 15.95
N VAL A 658 -2.86 -26.90 16.67
CA VAL A 658 -1.71 -27.81 16.44
C VAL A 658 -2.10 -29.28 16.62
N ALA A 659 -2.85 -29.60 17.67
CA ALA A 659 -3.34 -30.95 17.92
C ALA A 659 -4.29 -31.44 16.80
N THR A 660 -4.95 -30.52 16.08
CA THR A 660 -5.80 -30.86 14.93
C THR A 660 -5.06 -30.86 13.58
N GLN A 661 -4.00 -30.05 13.40
CA GLN A 661 -3.15 -30.11 12.20
C GLN A 661 -2.36 -31.42 12.13
N SER A 662 -1.90 -31.97 13.26
CA SER A 662 -1.28 -33.31 13.32
C SER A 662 -2.26 -34.47 13.06
N LEU A 663 -3.57 -34.20 13.05
CA LEU A 663 -4.66 -35.18 12.93
C LEU A 663 -5.71 -34.77 11.89
N ARG A 664 -5.31 -34.13 10.78
CA ARG A 664 -6.15 -34.08 9.57
C ARG A 664 -6.25 -35.49 8.97
N THR A 665 -7.09 -36.33 9.59
CA THR A 665 -7.53 -37.59 8.99
C THR A 665 -8.45 -37.24 7.82
N ASN A 666 -7.99 -37.48 6.61
CA ASN A 666 -8.84 -37.45 5.43
C ASN A 666 -10.03 -38.41 5.68
N PRO A 667 -11.28 -38.01 5.45
CA PRO A 667 -12.44 -38.90 5.57
C PRO A 667 -12.27 -40.22 4.82
N GLN A 668 -11.52 -40.24 3.71
CA GLN A 668 -11.17 -41.46 2.98
C GLN A 668 -10.18 -42.36 3.74
N ASP A 669 -9.14 -41.78 4.37
CA ASP A 669 -8.15 -42.52 5.16
C ASP A 669 -8.75 -43.07 6.46
N MET A 670 -9.66 -42.30 7.07
CA MET A 670 -10.42 -42.73 8.23
C MET A 670 -11.38 -43.87 7.87
N LEU A 671 -12.04 -43.81 6.70
CA LEU A 671 -12.85 -44.92 6.18
C LEU A 671 -11.99 -46.17 5.89
N LEU A 672 -10.77 -45.98 5.39
CA LEU A 672 -9.82 -47.06 5.12
C LEU A 672 -9.36 -47.73 6.42
N LEU A 673 -9.06 -46.95 7.46
CA LEU A 673 -8.76 -47.44 8.81
C LEU A 673 -9.96 -48.20 9.40
N MET A 674 -11.17 -47.63 9.31
CA MET A 674 -12.38 -48.27 9.81
C MET A 674 -12.64 -49.61 9.11
N ARG A 675 -12.39 -49.70 7.80
CA ARG A 675 -12.44 -50.98 7.06
C ARG A 675 -11.35 -51.95 7.51
N LYS A 676 -10.12 -51.47 7.71
CA LYS A 676 -8.96 -52.29 8.11
C LYS A 676 -9.11 -52.88 9.52
N PHE A 677 -9.74 -52.15 10.43
CA PHE A 677 -9.95 -52.55 11.83
C PHE A 677 -11.37 -53.05 12.13
N GLY A 678 -12.24 -53.19 11.13
CA GLY A 678 -13.60 -53.71 11.31
C GLY A 678 -14.52 -52.81 12.17
N ILE A 679 -14.23 -51.51 12.24
CA ILE A 679 -14.99 -50.54 13.04
C ILE A 679 -16.24 -50.14 12.26
N ASN A 680 -17.42 -50.42 12.81
CA ASN A 680 -18.69 -50.09 12.17
C ASN A 680 -19.13 -48.64 12.52
N PRO A 681 -19.33 -47.76 11.52
CA PRO A 681 -19.72 -46.36 11.74
C PRO A 681 -21.09 -46.18 12.41
N ARG A 682 -21.95 -47.20 12.42
CA ARG A 682 -23.24 -47.15 13.14
C ARG A 682 -23.10 -47.20 14.66
N TYR A 683 -22.05 -47.84 15.18
CA TYR A 683 -21.89 -48.07 16.63
C TYR A 683 -20.78 -47.22 17.25
N THR A 684 -19.89 -46.68 16.43
CA THR A 684 -18.76 -45.84 16.84
C THR A 684 -18.62 -44.70 15.83
N ASN A 685 -18.85 -43.47 16.28
CA ASN A 685 -18.69 -42.24 15.50
C ASN A 685 -17.57 -41.39 16.11
N PRO A 686 -16.30 -41.84 16.03
CA PRO A 686 -15.19 -41.03 16.49
C PRO A 686 -15.18 -39.70 15.73
N ALA A 687 -15.02 -38.59 16.46
CA ALA A 687 -15.06 -37.21 15.96
C ALA A 687 -16.42 -36.67 15.43
N LYS A 688 -17.56 -37.35 15.65
CA LYS A 688 -18.91 -36.88 15.22
C LYS A 688 -19.05 -36.61 13.71
N MET A 689 -18.27 -37.29 12.86
CA MET A 689 -18.24 -37.07 11.41
C MET A 689 -19.55 -37.39 10.68
N TYR A 690 -20.38 -38.27 11.25
CA TYR A 690 -21.71 -38.56 10.70
C TYR A 690 -22.82 -37.83 11.49
N LYS A 691 -23.68 -37.08 10.79
CA LYS A 691 -24.92 -36.52 11.37
C LYS A 691 -25.77 -37.70 11.87
N ARG A 692 -26.08 -37.72 13.18
CA ARG A 692 -27.04 -38.69 13.73
C ARG A 692 -28.40 -38.42 13.07
N PRO A 693 -29.13 -39.45 12.61
CA PRO A 693 -30.49 -39.25 12.13
C PRO A 693 -31.33 -38.70 13.30
N VAL A 694 -31.97 -37.56 13.07
CA VAL A 694 -32.92 -36.95 14.02
C VAL A 694 -34.12 -37.87 14.12
N VAL A 695 -34.29 -38.51 15.28
CA VAL A 695 -35.57 -39.10 15.64
C VAL A 695 -36.45 -37.94 16.08
N VAL A 696 -37.41 -37.57 15.25
CA VAL A 696 -38.45 -36.60 15.63
C VAL A 696 -39.31 -37.27 16.72
N GLN A 697 -39.01 -36.98 17.98
CA GLN A 697 -39.96 -37.15 19.06
C GLN A 697 -40.83 -35.88 19.07
N ILE A 698 -42.12 -36.07 18.77
CA ILE A 698 -43.15 -35.04 18.95
C ILE A 698 -43.43 -35.00 20.44
N ASP A 699 -42.83 -34.05 21.15
CA ASP A 699 -43.24 -33.69 22.51
C ASP A 699 -44.03 -32.37 22.44
N GLU A 700 -45.22 -32.39 23.03
CA GLU A 700 -46.17 -31.26 23.13
C GLU A 700 -45.53 -30.03 23.80
N PRO A 701 -45.96 -28.80 23.44
CA PRO A 701 -45.34 -27.59 23.95
C PRO A 701 -45.61 -27.41 25.46
N PRO A 702 -44.63 -26.92 26.25
CA PRO A 702 -44.83 -26.69 27.67
C PRO A 702 -45.75 -25.48 27.89
N ILE A 703 -46.84 -25.72 28.62
CA ILE A 703 -47.79 -24.73 29.12
C ILE A 703 -47.14 -24.08 30.36
N ASP A 704 -47.01 -22.76 30.36
CA ASP A 704 -46.47 -21.96 31.46
C ASP A 704 -47.52 -21.77 32.56
N ASP A 705 -47.13 -21.85 33.83
CA ASP A 705 -48.01 -21.87 35.02
C ASP A 705 -48.82 -20.56 35.19
N GLU A 706 -48.46 -19.47 34.49
CA GLU A 706 -49.30 -18.26 34.42
C GLU A 706 -50.53 -18.42 33.52
N THR A 707 -50.56 -19.43 32.64
CA THR A 707 -51.69 -19.68 31.72
C THR A 707 -52.74 -20.63 32.30
N SER A 708 -52.44 -21.40 33.36
CA SER A 708 -53.42 -22.29 34.00
C SER A 708 -54.45 -21.54 34.85
N ASP A 709 -54.09 -20.39 35.43
CA ASP A 709 -54.99 -19.60 36.28
C ASP A 709 -55.92 -18.68 35.48
N ALA A 710 -55.54 -18.33 34.25
CA ALA A 710 -56.38 -17.60 33.31
C ALA A 710 -57.46 -18.49 32.66
N ILE A 711 -57.19 -19.79 32.48
CA ILE A 711 -58.12 -20.77 31.89
C ILE A 711 -59.16 -21.25 32.93
N ASN A 712 -58.83 -21.26 34.22
CA ASN A 712 -59.73 -21.70 35.29
C ASN A 712 -60.75 -20.64 35.77
N ASN A 713 -60.58 -19.37 35.38
CA ASN A 713 -61.44 -18.26 35.82
C ASN A 713 -62.28 -17.59 34.70
N ALA A 714 -62.31 -18.17 33.49
CA ALA A 714 -63.13 -17.64 32.40
C ALA A 714 -64.00 -18.72 31.74
N SER A 715 -65.14 -19.01 32.36
CA SER A 715 -66.35 -19.55 31.71
C SER A 715 -67.55 -19.22 32.61
N PRO A 716 -68.81 -19.12 32.12
CA PRO A 716 -69.31 -19.19 30.75
C PRO A 716 -70.25 -18.02 30.38
N LEU A 717 -70.07 -17.43 29.19
CA LEU A 717 -71.13 -16.93 28.29
C LEU A 717 -70.50 -16.38 27.00
#